data_AF-A0A7C4MT14-F1
#
_entry.id   AF-A0A7C4MT14-F1
#
_cell.length_a   1.000
_cell.length_b   1.000
_cell.length_c   1.000
_cell.angle_alpha   90.00
_cell.angle_beta   90.00
_cell.angle_gamma   90.00
#
_symmetry.space_group_name_H-M   'P 1'
#
loop_
_entity.id
_entity.type
_entity.pdbx_description
1 polymer ?
#
loop_
_entity_poly.entity_id
_entity_poly.type
_entity_poly.pdbx_seq_one_letter_code
_entity_poly.pdbx_strand_id
1 'polypeptide(L)'
;MTTLLSGIVERMNRSPGQTPRAARRREAAVRSVSELQERVLAEIDRYDGISFDVFDTLLRRSIHPPEVIPHAATAWLARRLSELGLRHSPQELWTRRLRCEQLLRQAAAAQGFDEEFQLSELLFDLVLGLLPDRSSQATDAAAQAALVSRAAALAEEASDYELQIEFRATAPVPQMPELFACLRAAGKRLAVCSDMYLSADQIAALLARHGYNLEDVPVFVSSQQKLNKRSGRLFRHMIETQGVPAARWLHIGDDPAADIRPTRRLGISAFHLRLKAEQTRRRQIATYYHRSHQTLWRGAFVAAAAGSFPPPQAGDSFFYDYGRTCLGFPFAVFAHRLIEQSRRGGADRLLFVARDGFLLQKLYQCLADRLGVGDGPPIGYAALSRQSTRPRDGAQRELLDEYLASRGFWGAGQRVVLVDIGWRGTIADNLRRLFGSRSDFPQLCGWYFGWRGRPDAEHSSAEWDEGLLFDARREPTVSAAAAQCLPLWEEAAKAPHGATLGYTRTETEVVPVFADSRHAGRAAEIQSQPALAAMQRGILDFAAAYGDAVAWMGYSSADMLPFARAAVCRAACLPRRSEARRLLEALHHASGDRSDGPLGDPRFRPWRRESWRNFLHTGAPRWRQAMLAQVHAGAAWLFSAFNLIRTVQR
;
A
#
# COMPACT_ATOMS: atom_id res chain seq x y z
N MET A 1 -9.78 -13.40 -24.09
CA MET A 1 -10.78 -12.69 -24.93
C MET A 1 -11.33 -13.57 -26.05
N THR A 2 -10.49 -14.23 -26.85
CA THR A 2 -10.90 -14.98 -28.06
C THR A 2 -11.86 -16.15 -27.79
N THR A 3 -11.65 -16.94 -26.73
CA THR A 3 -12.51 -18.08 -26.36
C THR A 3 -13.86 -17.67 -25.75
N LEU A 4 -13.94 -16.43 -25.26
CA LEU A 4 -15.08 -15.89 -24.51
C LEU A 4 -16.02 -15.14 -25.45
N LEU A 5 -15.44 -14.35 -26.37
CA LEU A 5 -16.13 -13.78 -27.53
C LEU A 5 -16.64 -14.88 -28.48
N SER A 6 -15.88 -15.96 -28.71
CA SER A 6 -16.33 -17.06 -29.56
C SER A 6 -17.58 -17.75 -28.99
N GLY A 7 -17.64 -17.99 -27.68
CA GLY A 7 -18.81 -18.59 -27.04
C GLY A 7 -20.07 -17.69 -27.04
N ILE A 8 -19.89 -16.37 -27.07
CA ILE A 8 -20.99 -15.40 -27.16
C ILE A 8 -21.51 -15.30 -28.60
N VAL A 9 -20.62 -15.15 -29.58
CA VAL A 9 -20.97 -15.05 -31.02
C VAL A 9 -21.59 -16.35 -31.54
N GLU A 10 -21.09 -17.51 -31.09
CA GLU A 10 -21.60 -18.82 -31.51
C GLU A 10 -22.99 -19.13 -30.94
N ARG A 11 -23.39 -18.52 -29.82
CA ARG A 11 -24.74 -18.62 -29.25
C ARG A 11 -25.72 -17.59 -29.81
N MET A 12 -25.26 -16.37 -30.12
CA MET A 12 -26.09 -15.35 -30.77
C MET A 12 -26.60 -15.80 -32.16
N ASN A 13 -25.90 -16.73 -32.82
CA ASN A 13 -26.30 -17.31 -34.11
C ASN A 13 -27.22 -18.56 -34.01
N ARG A 14 -27.64 -18.98 -32.81
CA ARG A 14 -28.58 -20.10 -32.64
C ARG A 14 -30.01 -19.59 -32.40
N SER A 15 -30.96 -20.08 -33.19
CA SER A 15 -32.38 -19.76 -33.07
C SER A 15 -32.94 -20.12 -31.68
N PRO A 16 -33.96 -19.41 -31.16
CA PRO A 16 -34.43 -19.56 -29.79
C PRO A 16 -35.12 -20.92 -29.58
N GLY A 17 -34.36 -21.88 -29.06
CA GLY A 17 -34.84 -23.19 -28.63
C GLY A 17 -35.28 -23.17 -27.16
N GLN A 18 -36.57 -23.43 -26.95
CA GLN A 18 -37.28 -23.77 -25.70
C GLN A 18 -36.51 -23.60 -24.37
N THR A 19 -36.88 -22.56 -23.63
CA THR A 19 -36.53 -22.34 -22.22
C THR A 19 -37.06 -23.45 -21.32
N PRO A 20 -36.23 -24.11 -20.48
CA PRO A 20 -36.72 -25.01 -19.46
C PRO A 20 -37.54 -24.23 -18.41
N ARG A 21 -38.72 -24.75 -18.05
CA ARG A 21 -39.58 -24.26 -16.97
C ARG A 21 -38.78 -24.08 -15.67
N ALA A 22 -38.56 -22.83 -15.27
CA ALA A 22 -37.85 -22.48 -14.04
C ALA A 22 -38.76 -22.69 -12.81
N ALA A 23 -38.53 -23.78 -12.08
CA ALA A 23 -38.94 -23.86 -10.68
C ALA A 23 -38.26 -22.72 -9.90
N ARG A 24 -39.04 -21.98 -9.10
CA ARG A 24 -38.56 -20.97 -8.14
C ARG A 24 -37.58 -21.58 -7.12
N ARG A 25 -36.33 -21.82 -7.52
CA ARG A 25 -35.23 -22.00 -6.58
C ARG A 25 -35.03 -20.66 -5.87
N ARG A 26 -34.98 -20.65 -4.55
CA ARG A 26 -34.36 -19.55 -3.79
C ARG A 26 -32.94 -19.42 -4.34
N GLU A 27 -32.71 -18.50 -5.27
CA GLU A 27 -31.41 -18.40 -5.92
C GLU A 27 -30.36 -18.06 -4.88
N ALA A 28 -29.43 -18.99 -4.71
CA ALA A 28 -28.30 -18.82 -3.83
C ALA A 28 -27.47 -17.60 -4.25
N ALA A 29 -26.80 -16.97 -3.28
CA ALA A 29 -25.84 -15.91 -3.56
C ALA A 29 -24.71 -16.44 -4.43
N VAL A 30 -24.29 -15.63 -5.39
CA VAL A 30 -23.16 -15.89 -6.30
C VAL A 30 -21.85 -15.72 -5.53
N ARG A 31 -20.94 -16.69 -5.58
CA ARG A 31 -19.77 -16.75 -4.68
C ARG A 31 -18.46 -16.33 -5.34
N SER A 32 -18.45 -16.18 -6.66
CA SER A 32 -17.29 -15.73 -7.44
C SER A 32 -17.73 -14.97 -8.69
N VAL A 33 -16.82 -14.16 -9.27
CA VAL A 33 -17.10 -13.47 -10.54
C VAL A 33 -17.20 -14.45 -11.71
N SER A 34 -16.47 -15.57 -11.67
CA SER A 34 -16.61 -16.62 -12.70
C SER A 34 -17.99 -17.28 -12.66
N GLU A 35 -18.52 -17.60 -11.46
CA GLU A 35 -19.90 -18.08 -11.30
C GLU A 35 -20.92 -17.02 -11.74
N LEU A 36 -20.67 -15.74 -11.44
CA LEU A 36 -21.51 -14.64 -11.91
C LEU A 36 -21.58 -14.63 -13.44
N GLN A 37 -20.42 -14.69 -14.08
CA GLN A 37 -20.31 -14.69 -15.53
C GLN A 37 -21.07 -15.88 -16.14
N GLU A 38 -20.89 -17.09 -15.62
CA GLU A 38 -21.62 -18.28 -16.10
C GLU A 38 -23.15 -18.10 -16.00
N ARG A 39 -23.63 -17.60 -14.86
CA ARG A 39 -25.06 -17.39 -14.62
C ARG A 39 -25.65 -16.29 -15.47
N VAL A 40 -24.94 -15.16 -15.62
CA VAL A 40 -25.37 -14.06 -16.47
C VAL A 40 -25.44 -14.53 -17.93
N LEU A 41 -24.43 -15.23 -18.42
CA LEU A 41 -24.40 -15.74 -19.80
C LEU A 41 -25.46 -16.82 -20.06
N ALA A 42 -25.82 -17.63 -19.07
CA ALA A 42 -26.87 -18.64 -19.20
C ALA A 42 -28.27 -18.05 -19.40
N GLU A 43 -28.50 -16.83 -18.90
CA GLU A 43 -29.81 -16.17 -18.90
C GLU A 43 -29.81 -14.81 -19.61
N ILE A 44 -28.75 -14.50 -20.36
CA ILE A 44 -28.48 -13.18 -20.92
C ILE A 44 -29.62 -12.68 -21.83
N ASP A 45 -30.30 -13.57 -22.55
CA ASP A 45 -31.41 -13.24 -23.45
C ASP A 45 -32.70 -12.86 -22.70
N ARG A 46 -32.78 -13.17 -21.40
CA ARG A 46 -33.90 -12.76 -20.54
C ARG A 46 -33.83 -11.28 -20.14
N TYR A 47 -32.72 -10.61 -20.43
CA TYR A 47 -32.48 -9.24 -20.01
C TYR A 47 -32.07 -8.36 -21.19
N ASP A 48 -32.67 -7.18 -21.28
CA ASP A 48 -32.27 -6.13 -22.23
C ASP A 48 -31.32 -5.14 -21.55
N GLY A 49 -31.52 -4.94 -20.23
CA GLY A 49 -30.71 -4.08 -19.39
C GLY A 49 -30.00 -4.84 -18.27
N ILE A 50 -28.75 -4.46 -17.98
CA ILE A 50 -27.98 -4.94 -16.83
C ILE A 50 -27.48 -3.74 -16.03
N SER A 51 -27.87 -3.64 -14.77
CA SER A 51 -27.41 -2.58 -13.87
C SER A 51 -26.46 -3.12 -12.80
N PHE A 52 -25.49 -2.30 -12.42
CA PHE A 52 -24.45 -2.66 -11.45
C PHE A 52 -24.46 -1.70 -10.27
N ASP A 53 -24.30 -2.25 -9.08
CA ASP A 53 -23.75 -1.50 -7.96
C ASP A 53 -22.26 -1.17 -8.18
N VAL A 54 -21.75 -0.12 -7.52
CA VAL A 54 -20.36 0.32 -7.67
C VAL A 54 -19.43 -0.36 -6.66
N PHE A 55 -19.65 -0.16 -5.37
CA PHE A 55 -18.67 -0.49 -4.34
C PHE A 55 -18.90 -1.87 -3.76
N ASP A 56 -17.84 -2.66 -3.61
CA ASP A 56 -17.87 -4.08 -3.30
C ASP A 56 -18.52 -4.96 -4.40
N THR A 57 -18.82 -4.35 -5.57
CA THR A 57 -19.34 -4.99 -6.78
C THR A 57 -18.42 -4.77 -7.99
N LEU A 58 -18.35 -3.54 -8.53
CA LEU A 58 -17.42 -3.17 -9.62
C LEU A 58 -16.03 -2.83 -9.09
N LEU A 59 -15.99 -2.08 -7.98
CA LEU A 59 -14.78 -1.61 -7.32
C LEU A 59 -14.69 -2.17 -5.91
N ARG A 60 -13.50 -2.43 -5.43
CA ARG A 60 -13.18 -2.78 -4.03
C ARG A 60 -12.31 -1.70 -3.42
N ARG A 61 -12.50 -1.41 -2.13
CA ARG A 61 -11.63 -0.48 -1.38
C ARG A 61 -10.48 -1.20 -0.66
N SER A 62 -9.28 -0.62 -0.60
CA SER A 62 -8.18 -1.09 0.25
C SER A 62 -8.44 -0.87 1.73
N ILE A 63 -9.37 0.02 2.05
CA ILE A 63 -9.68 0.44 3.41
C ILE A 63 -11.10 0.06 3.82
N HIS A 64 -11.29 -0.04 5.13
CA HIS A 64 -12.60 -0.15 5.75
C HIS A 64 -12.50 0.33 7.19
N PRO A 65 -13.47 1.12 7.69
CA PRO A 65 -14.70 1.53 7.01
C PRO A 65 -14.44 2.69 6.01
N PRO A 66 -15.35 3.03 5.09
CA PRO A 66 -15.10 4.03 4.04
C PRO A 66 -14.89 5.47 4.58
N GLU A 67 -15.32 5.75 5.81
CA GLU A 67 -15.22 7.07 6.47
C GLU A 67 -13.77 7.50 6.74
N VAL A 68 -12.80 6.61 6.57
CA VAL A 68 -11.37 6.97 6.63
C VAL A 68 -11.00 7.99 5.54
N ILE A 69 -11.70 7.95 4.39
CA ILE A 69 -11.49 8.89 3.28
C ILE A 69 -11.87 10.32 3.67
N PRO A 70 -13.11 10.60 4.10
CA PRO A 70 -13.47 11.96 4.50
C PRO A 70 -12.74 12.42 5.78
N HIS A 71 -12.31 11.51 6.67
CA HIS A 71 -11.40 11.86 7.77
C HIS A 71 -10.08 12.42 7.25
N ALA A 72 -9.48 11.76 6.26
CA ALA A 72 -8.24 12.20 5.64
C ALA A 72 -8.43 13.52 4.87
N ALA A 73 -9.54 13.69 4.14
CA ALA A 73 -9.86 14.95 3.47
C ALA A 73 -10.01 16.11 4.48
N THR A 74 -10.64 15.86 5.62
CA THR A 74 -10.76 16.83 6.72
C THR A 74 -9.40 17.22 7.30
N ALA A 75 -8.50 16.25 7.51
CA ALA A 75 -7.14 16.51 7.98
C ALA A 75 -6.30 17.30 6.95
N TRP A 76 -6.51 17.06 5.67
CA TRP A 76 -5.93 17.89 4.61
C TRP A 76 -6.49 19.31 4.62
N LEU A 77 -7.81 19.49 4.72
CA LEU A 77 -8.45 20.81 4.77
C LEU A 77 -7.95 21.63 5.96
N ALA A 78 -7.75 21.01 7.12
CA ALA A 78 -7.17 21.68 8.29
C ALA A 78 -5.76 22.25 8.02
N ARG A 79 -4.91 21.48 7.34
CA ARG A 79 -3.58 21.95 6.92
C ARG A 79 -3.69 23.09 5.91
N ARG A 80 -4.56 22.93 4.90
CA ARG A 80 -4.79 23.93 3.85
C ARG A 80 -5.30 25.25 4.42
N LEU A 81 -6.25 25.21 5.35
CA LEU A 81 -6.73 26.39 6.08
C LEU A 81 -5.62 27.04 6.92
N SER A 82 -4.75 26.23 7.53
CA SER A 82 -3.63 26.74 8.34
C SER A 82 -2.60 27.52 7.50
N GLU A 83 -2.35 27.09 6.26
CA GLU A 83 -1.54 27.84 5.27
C GLU A 83 -2.17 29.20 4.94
N LEU A 84 -3.50 29.29 4.98
CA LEU A 84 -4.27 30.53 4.81
C LEU A 84 -4.41 31.35 6.10
N GLY A 85 -3.74 30.96 7.19
CA GLY A 85 -3.79 31.63 8.48
C GLY A 85 -5.01 31.27 9.35
N LEU A 86 -5.85 30.33 8.92
CA LEU A 86 -7.05 29.87 9.64
C LEU A 86 -6.76 28.55 10.35
N ARG A 87 -6.55 28.60 11.66
CA ARG A 87 -6.18 27.42 12.44
C ARG A 87 -7.40 26.65 12.90
N HIS A 88 -7.59 25.45 12.38
CA HIS A 88 -8.58 24.49 12.86
C HIS A 88 -7.92 23.14 13.10
N SER A 89 -8.40 22.40 14.10
CA SER A 89 -7.99 21.02 14.29
C SER A 89 -8.77 20.09 13.35
N PRO A 90 -8.19 18.97 12.89
CA PRO A 90 -8.92 17.96 12.10
C PRO A 90 -10.20 17.47 12.81
N GLN A 91 -10.17 17.32 14.13
CA GLN A 91 -11.32 16.87 14.93
C GLN A 91 -12.46 17.91 14.96
N GLU A 92 -12.13 19.19 15.02
CA GLU A 92 -13.11 20.27 14.94
C GLU A 92 -13.80 20.28 13.57
N LEU A 93 -13.01 20.23 12.50
CA LEU A 93 -13.54 20.20 11.14
C LEU A 93 -14.38 18.95 10.89
N TRP A 94 -14.00 17.80 11.45
CA TRP A 94 -14.77 16.56 11.33
C TRP A 94 -16.15 16.71 11.99
N THR A 95 -16.19 17.29 13.19
CA THR A 95 -17.45 17.56 13.91
C THR A 95 -18.34 18.52 13.11
N ARG A 96 -17.76 19.57 12.51
CA ARG A 96 -18.49 20.51 11.66
C ARG A 96 -19.01 19.85 10.39
N ARG A 97 -18.20 19.01 9.72
CA ARG A 97 -18.62 18.23 8.53
C ARG A 97 -19.84 17.37 8.84
N LEU A 98 -19.83 16.63 9.95
CA LEU A 98 -20.97 15.81 10.37
C LEU A 98 -22.24 16.63 10.63
N ARG A 99 -22.10 17.84 11.18
CA ARG A 99 -23.23 18.75 11.38
C ARG A 99 -23.81 19.23 10.04
N CYS A 100 -22.96 19.66 9.10
CA CYS A 100 -23.40 20.06 7.76
C CYS A 100 -24.11 18.90 7.04
N GLU A 101 -23.56 17.69 7.14
CA GLU A 101 -24.18 16.48 6.58
C GLU A 101 -25.58 16.26 7.16
N GLN A 102 -25.74 16.34 8.48
CA GLN A 102 -27.04 16.17 9.12
C GLN A 102 -28.06 17.22 8.67
N LEU A 103 -27.65 18.48 8.53
CA LEU A 103 -28.53 19.57 8.07
C LEU A 103 -28.99 19.35 6.63
N LEU A 104 -28.08 18.93 5.74
CA LEU A 104 -28.42 18.63 4.34
C LEU A 104 -29.39 17.44 4.24
N ARG A 105 -29.20 16.40 5.04
CA ARG A 105 -30.14 15.26 5.12
C ARG A 105 -31.53 15.68 5.58
N GLN A 106 -31.60 16.52 6.61
CA GLN A 106 -32.88 17.07 7.10
C GLN A 106 -33.57 17.93 6.05
N ALA A 107 -32.82 18.76 5.32
CA ALA A 107 -33.35 19.58 4.24
C ALA A 107 -33.92 18.72 3.09
N ALA A 108 -33.22 17.66 2.70
CA ALA A 108 -33.69 16.71 1.70
C ALA A 108 -34.97 15.99 2.14
N ALA A 109 -35.01 15.51 3.38
CA ALA A 109 -36.20 14.88 3.96
C ALA A 109 -37.41 15.83 4.02
N ALA A 110 -37.20 17.09 4.38
CA ALA A 110 -38.25 18.12 4.42
C ALA A 110 -38.85 18.40 3.03
N GLN A 111 -38.08 18.18 1.96
CA GLN A 111 -38.52 18.29 0.58
C GLN A 111 -39.12 16.97 0.02
N GLY A 112 -39.23 15.92 0.84
CA GLY A 112 -39.79 14.63 0.47
C GLY A 112 -38.82 13.69 -0.26
N PHE A 113 -37.54 14.05 -0.36
CA PHE A 113 -36.49 13.20 -0.94
C PHE A 113 -36.02 12.12 0.04
N ASP A 114 -35.09 11.25 -0.40
CA ASP A 114 -34.32 10.42 0.54
C ASP A 114 -33.29 11.32 1.26
N GLU A 115 -32.82 10.91 2.45
CA GLU A 115 -31.82 11.63 3.26
C GLU A 115 -30.41 11.63 2.62
N GLU A 116 -30.31 12.16 1.40
CA GLU A 116 -29.12 12.15 0.55
C GLU A 116 -28.61 13.58 0.29
N PHE A 117 -27.31 13.72 0.03
CA PHE A 117 -26.65 15.01 -0.21
C PHE A 117 -25.51 14.87 -1.21
N GLN A 118 -25.10 15.96 -1.85
CA GLN A 118 -23.89 15.99 -2.68
C GLN A 118 -22.68 16.46 -1.88
N LEU A 119 -21.50 15.90 -2.20
CA LEU A 119 -20.25 16.31 -1.56
C LEU A 119 -19.93 17.79 -1.80
N SER A 120 -20.20 18.29 -3.01
CA SER A 120 -20.00 19.69 -3.37
C SER A 120 -20.80 20.64 -2.48
N GLU A 121 -22.09 20.35 -2.26
CA GLU A 121 -22.97 21.09 -1.34
C GLU A 121 -22.41 21.04 0.09
N LEU A 122 -22.06 19.83 0.56
CA LEU A 122 -21.52 19.62 1.91
C LEU A 122 -20.24 20.44 2.16
N LEU A 123 -19.30 20.38 1.22
CA LEU A 123 -18.00 21.05 1.36
C LEU A 123 -18.14 22.56 1.21
N PHE A 124 -19.02 23.03 0.34
CA PHE A 124 -19.32 24.46 0.22
C PHE A 124 -19.87 25.02 1.54
N ASP A 125 -20.90 24.38 2.11
CA ASP A 125 -21.50 24.81 3.38
C ASP A 125 -20.48 24.75 4.54
N LEU A 126 -19.66 23.70 4.58
CA LEU A 126 -18.61 23.55 5.57
C LEU A 126 -17.59 24.68 5.47
N VAL A 127 -17.04 24.93 4.27
CA VAL A 127 -16.01 25.94 4.05
C VAL A 127 -16.55 27.34 4.28
N LEU A 128 -17.75 27.64 3.78
CA LEU A 128 -18.39 28.94 3.97
C LEU A 128 -18.54 29.26 5.46
N GLY A 129 -18.93 28.28 6.28
CA GLY A 129 -19.03 28.43 7.73
C GLY A 129 -17.71 28.50 8.51
N LEU A 130 -16.56 28.35 7.83
CA LEU A 130 -15.21 28.45 8.41
C LEU A 130 -14.52 29.76 8.06
N LEU A 131 -14.89 30.39 6.95
CA LEU A 131 -14.28 31.64 6.52
C LEU A 131 -14.82 32.81 7.36
N PRO A 132 -13.94 33.72 7.82
CA PRO A 132 -14.38 34.86 8.60
C PRO A 132 -15.22 35.80 7.72
N ASP A 133 -16.41 36.11 8.19
CA ASP A 133 -17.23 37.15 7.59
C ASP A 133 -16.64 38.52 7.93
N ARG A 134 -16.07 39.18 6.93
CA ARG A 134 -15.52 40.53 7.06
C ARG A 134 -16.55 41.62 6.72
N SER A 135 -17.82 41.26 6.46
CA SER A 135 -18.89 42.20 6.13
C SER A 135 -19.48 42.90 7.36
N SER A 136 -18.67 43.18 8.39
CA SER A 136 -19.09 43.85 9.62
C SER A 136 -19.55 45.31 9.44
N GLN A 137 -19.59 45.82 8.21
CA GLN A 137 -20.36 46.99 7.83
C GLN A 137 -21.23 46.65 6.61
N ALA A 138 -22.53 46.88 6.75
CA ALA A 138 -23.57 46.40 5.87
C ALA A 138 -23.35 46.74 4.38
N THR A 139 -23.66 45.77 3.51
CA THR A 139 -23.98 45.92 2.07
C THR A 139 -22.86 46.12 1.05
N ASP A 140 -21.66 45.57 1.25
CA ASP A 140 -20.78 45.36 0.09
C ASP A 140 -21.08 44.02 -0.60
N ALA A 141 -21.95 44.06 -1.61
CA ALA A 141 -22.27 42.91 -2.45
C ALA A 141 -21.01 42.30 -3.10
N ALA A 142 -19.97 43.10 -3.36
CA ALA A 142 -18.70 42.60 -3.88
C ALA A 142 -17.91 41.81 -2.82
N ALA A 143 -17.93 42.26 -1.56
CA ALA A 143 -17.30 41.52 -0.46
C ALA A 143 -17.99 40.16 -0.21
N GLN A 144 -19.32 40.12 -0.25
CA GLN A 144 -20.08 38.88 -0.13
C GLN A 144 -19.81 37.94 -1.32
N ALA A 145 -19.79 38.47 -2.54
CA ALA A 145 -19.46 37.70 -3.73
C ALA A 145 -18.03 37.14 -3.67
N ALA A 146 -17.06 37.92 -3.16
CA ALA A 146 -15.69 37.47 -2.97
C ALA A 146 -15.57 36.34 -1.92
N LEU A 147 -16.32 36.43 -0.80
CA LEU A 147 -16.39 35.38 0.21
C LEU A 147 -16.94 34.08 -0.39
N VAL A 148 -18.06 34.16 -1.10
CA VAL A 148 -18.69 33.01 -1.77
C VAL A 148 -17.75 32.39 -2.80
N SER A 149 -17.11 33.20 -3.64
CA SER A 149 -16.15 32.73 -4.64
C SER A 149 -14.95 32.02 -3.98
N ARG A 150 -14.40 32.58 -2.90
CA ARG A 150 -13.31 31.96 -2.15
C ARG A 150 -13.74 30.63 -1.50
N ALA A 151 -14.95 30.58 -0.95
CA ALA A 151 -15.50 29.36 -0.36
C ALA A 151 -15.68 28.27 -1.42
N ALA A 152 -16.21 28.62 -2.59
CA ALA A 152 -16.36 27.70 -3.71
C ALA A 152 -15.03 27.11 -4.17
N ALA A 153 -14.01 27.95 -4.37
CA ALA A 153 -12.67 27.48 -4.80
C ALA A 153 -12.04 26.51 -3.78
N LEU A 154 -12.12 26.81 -2.48
CA LEU A 154 -11.55 25.92 -1.46
C LEU A 154 -12.38 24.64 -1.26
N ALA A 155 -13.70 24.71 -1.42
CA ALA A 155 -14.57 23.53 -1.42
C ALA A 155 -14.29 22.61 -2.62
N GLU A 156 -14.00 23.19 -3.79
CA GLU A 156 -13.58 22.45 -4.99
C GLU A 156 -12.23 21.76 -4.75
N GLU A 157 -11.21 22.46 -4.23
CA GLU A 157 -9.93 21.82 -3.87
C GLU A 157 -10.13 20.65 -2.88
N ALA A 158 -11.02 20.81 -1.89
CA ALA A 158 -11.32 19.77 -0.92
C ALA A 158 -12.07 18.57 -1.53
N SER A 159 -13.01 18.83 -2.44
CA SER A 159 -13.76 17.82 -3.19
C SER A 159 -12.82 16.99 -4.05
N ASP A 160 -11.94 17.66 -4.78
CA ASP A 160 -10.92 17.03 -5.61
C ASP A 160 -9.97 16.18 -4.76
N TYR A 161 -9.54 16.68 -3.61
CA TYR A 161 -8.69 15.90 -2.72
C TYR A 161 -9.39 14.63 -2.19
N GLU A 162 -10.67 14.72 -1.78
CA GLU A 162 -11.45 13.55 -1.35
C GLU A 162 -11.62 12.53 -2.49
N LEU A 163 -11.86 12.99 -3.72
CA LEU A 163 -11.94 12.15 -4.93
C LEU A 163 -10.58 11.50 -5.26
N GLN A 164 -9.47 12.23 -5.13
CA GLN A 164 -8.11 11.67 -5.31
C GLN A 164 -7.82 10.55 -4.31
N ILE A 165 -8.33 10.66 -3.08
CA ILE A 165 -8.21 9.57 -2.12
C ILE A 165 -9.05 8.36 -2.57
N GLU A 166 -10.30 8.56 -3.01
CA GLU A 166 -11.11 7.45 -3.54
C GLU A 166 -10.42 6.75 -4.72
N PHE A 167 -9.82 7.49 -5.65
CA PHE A 167 -9.05 6.91 -6.75
C PHE A 167 -7.90 6.01 -6.26
N ARG A 168 -7.17 6.43 -5.22
CA ARG A 168 -6.04 5.69 -4.64
C ARG A 168 -6.49 4.54 -3.72
N ALA A 169 -7.67 4.67 -3.13
CA ALA A 169 -8.23 3.70 -2.19
C ALA A 169 -9.04 2.60 -2.88
N THR A 170 -9.27 2.68 -4.20
CA THR A 170 -10.08 1.72 -4.96
C THR A 170 -9.26 0.97 -6.00
N ALA A 171 -9.74 -0.23 -6.35
CA ALA A 171 -9.30 -0.98 -7.53
C ALA A 171 -10.48 -1.83 -8.06
N PRO A 172 -10.44 -2.31 -9.31
CA PRO A 172 -11.49 -3.18 -9.82
C PRO A 172 -11.57 -4.50 -9.03
N VAL A 173 -12.79 -5.02 -8.90
CA VAL A 173 -12.99 -6.41 -8.50
C VAL A 173 -12.43 -7.31 -9.62
N PRO A 174 -11.54 -8.28 -9.32
CA PRO A 174 -10.91 -9.10 -10.36
C PRO A 174 -11.94 -9.77 -11.28
N GLN A 175 -11.69 -9.78 -12.59
CA GLN A 175 -12.56 -10.30 -13.67
C GLN A 175 -13.82 -9.46 -13.97
N MET A 176 -14.13 -8.44 -13.16
CA MET A 176 -15.33 -7.63 -13.35
C MET A 176 -15.24 -6.66 -14.54
N PRO A 177 -14.11 -5.98 -14.81
CA PRO A 177 -13.95 -5.17 -16.03
C PRO A 177 -14.18 -5.98 -17.31
N GLU A 178 -13.68 -7.23 -17.35
CA GLU A 178 -13.84 -8.13 -18.47
C GLU A 178 -15.30 -8.54 -18.67
N LEU A 179 -16.01 -8.87 -17.59
CA LEU A 179 -17.44 -9.17 -17.65
C LEU A 179 -18.24 -7.95 -18.15
N PHE A 180 -17.97 -6.76 -17.60
CA PHE A 180 -18.62 -5.52 -18.00
C PHE A 180 -18.43 -5.25 -19.51
N ALA A 181 -17.20 -5.37 -20.00
CA ALA A 181 -16.88 -5.20 -21.42
C ALA A 181 -17.58 -6.25 -22.30
N CYS A 182 -17.68 -7.50 -21.87
CA CYS A 182 -18.39 -8.56 -22.61
C CYS A 182 -19.89 -8.26 -22.74
N LEU A 183 -20.53 -7.77 -21.68
CA LEU A 183 -21.96 -7.44 -21.70
C LEU A 183 -22.26 -6.24 -22.60
N ARG A 184 -21.37 -5.24 -22.60
CA ARG A 184 -21.43 -4.13 -23.55
C ARG A 184 -21.27 -4.61 -24.99
N ALA A 185 -20.27 -5.46 -25.27
CA ALA A 185 -20.04 -6.00 -26.61
C ALA A 185 -21.20 -6.89 -27.10
N ALA A 186 -21.94 -7.52 -26.17
CA ALA A 186 -23.17 -8.26 -26.46
C ALA A 186 -24.39 -7.36 -26.70
N GLY A 187 -24.23 -6.03 -26.77
CA GLY A 187 -25.29 -5.08 -27.05
C GLY A 187 -26.28 -4.86 -25.90
N LYS A 188 -25.94 -5.28 -24.67
CA LYS A 188 -26.81 -5.05 -23.51
C LYS A 188 -26.76 -3.59 -23.09
N ARG A 189 -27.92 -3.05 -22.70
CA ARG A 189 -28.00 -1.71 -22.11
C ARG A 189 -27.43 -1.77 -20.69
N LEU A 190 -26.35 -1.06 -20.44
CA LEU A 190 -25.72 -1.04 -19.13
C LEU A 190 -26.18 0.18 -18.33
N ALA A 191 -26.23 0.07 -17.01
CA ALA A 191 -26.43 1.19 -16.10
C ALA A 191 -25.64 0.98 -14.80
N VAL A 192 -25.30 2.07 -14.13
CA VAL A 192 -24.62 2.04 -12.83
C VAL A 192 -25.50 2.71 -11.79
N CYS A 193 -25.64 2.11 -10.62
CA CYS A 193 -26.42 2.63 -9.49
C CYS A 193 -25.56 2.67 -8.22
N SER A 194 -25.48 3.82 -7.55
CA SER A 194 -24.70 3.94 -6.31
C SER A 194 -25.39 4.80 -5.26
N ASP A 195 -25.40 4.33 -4.02
CA ASP A 195 -25.76 5.15 -2.85
C ASP A 195 -24.46 5.80 -2.34
N MET A 196 -24.12 6.97 -2.88
CA MET A 196 -22.85 7.65 -2.65
C MET A 196 -23.02 9.17 -2.73
N TYR A 197 -22.25 9.91 -1.93
CA TYR A 197 -22.24 11.37 -1.89
C TYR A 197 -21.53 12.05 -3.09
N LEU A 198 -20.75 11.30 -3.87
CA LEU A 198 -20.08 11.78 -5.09
C LEU A 198 -21.07 11.96 -6.23
N SER A 199 -20.78 12.88 -7.16
CA SER A 199 -21.62 13.11 -8.35
C SER A 199 -21.53 11.97 -9.37
N ALA A 200 -22.47 11.94 -10.33
CA ALA A 200 -22.45 10.95 -11.40
C ALA A 200 -21.15 11.02 -12.22
N ASP A 201 -20.68 12.24 -12.51
CA ASP A 201 -19.44 12.48 -13.25
C ASP A 201 -18.20 12.00 -12.49
N GLN A 202 -18.17 12.23 -11.17
CA GLN A 202 -17.08 11.76 -10.32
C GLN A 202 -17.04 10.24 -10.24
N ILE A 203 -18.19 9.57 -10.12
CA ILE A 203 -18.27 8.10 -10.18
C ILE A 203 -17.91 7.56 -11.56
N ALA A 204 -18.32 8.25 -12.63
CA ALA A 204 -17.96 7.87 -13.98
C ALA A 204 -16.45 7.95 -14.21
N ALA A 205 -15.81 9.05 -13.76
CA ALA A 205 -14.37 9.22 -13.79
C ALA A 205 -13.65 8.15 -12.95
N LEU A 206 -14.18 7.83 -11.77
CA LEU A 206 -13.68 6.75 -10.89
C LEU A 206 -13.64 5.40 -11.60
N LEU A 207 -14.74 5.01 -12.23
CA LEU A 207 -14.85 3.76 -12.97
C LEU A 207 -13.98 3.77 -14.25
N ALA A 208 -13.97 4.86 -15.00
CA ALA A 208 -13.16 5.00 -16.21
C ALA A 208 -11.66 4.81 -15.93
N ARG A 209 -11.15 5.42 -14.85
CA ARG A 209 -9.76 5.25 -14.41
C ARG A 209 -9.39 3.78 -14.13
N HIS A 210 -10.36 2.99 -13.69
CA HIS A 210 -10.19 1.56 -13.36
C HIS A 210 -10.52 0.62 -14.53
N GLY A 211 -10.63 1.16 -15.76
CA GLY A 211 -10.74 0.37 -16.99
C GLY A 211 -12.17 0.05 -17.43
N TYR A 212 -13.19 0.70 -16.84
CA TYR A 212 -14.58 0.55 -17.29
C TYR A 212 -14.90 1.58 -18.39
N ASN A 213 -15.27 1.13 -19.58
CA ASN A 213 -15.75 2.03 -20.62
C ASN A 213 -17.22 2.42 -20.36
N LEU A 214 -17.44 3.66 -19.92
CA LEU A 214 -18.77 4.20 -19.60
C LEU A 214 -19.40 5.07 -20.68
N GLU A 215 -18.83 5.12 -21.88
CA GLU A 215 -19.50 5.78 -23.02
C GLU A 215 -20.91 5.18 -23.20
N ASP A 216 -21.92 6.05 -23.29
CA ASP A 216 -23.35 5.71 -23.32
C ASP A 216 -23.88 4.88 -22.14
N VAL A 217 -23.13 4.79 -21.03
CA VAL A 217 -23.58 4.11 -19.81
C VAL A 217 -24.05 5.16 -18.79
N PRO A 218 -25.36 5.27 -18.54
CA PRO A 218 -25.88 6.19 -17.53
C PRO A 218 -25.46 5.78 -16.11
N VAL A 219 -25.09 6.79 -15.32
CA VAL A 219 -24.67 6.65 -13.92
C VAL A 219 -25.71 7.33 -13.02
N PHE A 220 -26.40 6.53 -12.23
CA PHE A 220 -27.42 6.97 -11.27
C PHE A 220 -26.83 6.96 -9.87
N VAL A 221 -26.63 8.13 -9.28
CA VAL A 221 -26.10 8.27 -7.91
C VAL A 221 -27.12 8.92 -6.98
N SER A 222 -27.15 8.48 -5.72
CA SER A 222 -28.12 8.95 -4.75
C SER A 222 -27.97 10.42 -4.39
N SER A 223 -26.73 10.92 -4.32
CA SER A 223 -26.41 12.33 -4.06
C SER A 223 -27.09 13.30 -5.03
N GLN A 224 -27.05 12.98 -6.33
CA GLN A 224 -27.51 13.84 -7.41
C GLN A 224 -29.02 13.75 -7.61
N GLN A 225 -29.56 12.54 -7.50
CA GLN A 225 -31.00 12.31 -7.65
C GLN A 225 -31.77 12.57 -6.35
N LYS A 226 -31.08 12.65 -5.20
CA LYS A 226 -31.65 12.64 -3.85
C LYS A 226 -32.55 11.42 -3.59
N LEU A 227 -32.30 10.31 -4.30
CA LEU A 227 -33.05 9.06 -4.26
C LEU A 227 -32.07 7.89 -4.06
N ASN A 228 -32.35 6.96 -3.16
CA ASN A 228 -31.44 5.84 -2.89
C ASN A 228 -31.99 4.46 -3.29
N LYS A 229 -31.09 3.49 -3.34
CA LYS A 229 -31.39 2.10 -3.70
C LYS A 229 -32.25 1.43 -2.63
N ARG A 230 -31.99 1.71 -1.35
CA ARG A 230 -32.71 1.11 -0.20
C ARG A 230 -34.21 1.38 -0.23
N SER A 231 -34.61 2.61 -0.56
CA SER A 231 -36.02 2.99 -0.75
C SER A 231 -36.61 2.39 -2.04
N GLY A 232 -35.75 2.04 -3.00
CA GLY A 232 -36.10 1.60 -4.35
C GLY A 232 -36.36 2.75 -5.32
N ARG A 233 -36.36 3.99 -4.85
CA ARG A 233 -36.67 5.16 -5.69
C ARG A 233 -35.63 5.38 -6.78
N LEU A 234 -34.34 5.13 -6.50
CA LEU A 234 -33.28 5.25 -7.50
C LEU A 234 -33.46 4.24 -8.66
N PHE A 235 -33.83 3.00 -8.36
CA PHE A 235 -34.09 1.99 -9.39
C PHE A 235 -35.33 2.31 -10.22
N ARG A 236 -36.38 2.86 -9.59
CA ARG A 236 -37.57 3.31 -10.32
C ARG A 236 -37.21 4.41 -11.32
N HIS A 237 -36.47 5.42 -10.85
CA HIS A 237 -35.98 6.50 -11.71
C HIS A 237 -35.10 5.98 -12.86
N MET A 238 -34.24 5.00 -12.60
CA MET A 238 -33.45 4.32 -13.65
C MET A 238 -34.35 3.66 -14.70
N ILE A 239 -35.35 2.85 -14.28
CA ILE A 239 -36.28 2.17 -15.20
C ILE A 239 -37.01 3.18 -16.08
N GLU A 240 -37.57 4.23 -15.47
CA GLU A 240 -38.32 5.28 -16.15
C GLU A 240 -37.45 6.02 -17.17
N THR A 241 -36.24 6.41 -16.77
CA THR A 241 -35.30 7.12 -17.65
C THR A 241 -34.81 6.26 -18.82
N GLN A 242 -34.65 4.95 -18.62
CA GLN A 242 -34.10 4.05 -19.62
C GLN A 242 -35.14 3.41 -20.55
N GLY A 243 -36.44 3.50 -20.21
CA GLY A 243 -37.53 2.99 -21.03
C GLY A 243 -37.54 1.46 -21.21
N VAL A 244 -36.81 0.71 -20.37
CA VAL A 244 -36.77 -0.77 -20.40
C VAL A 244 -37.60 -1.31 -19.25
N PRO A 245 -38.58 -2.21 -19.49
CA PRO A 245 -39.44 -2.75 -18.43
C PRO A 245 -38.65 -3.41 -17.30
N ALA A 246 -39.09 -3.26 -16.04
CA ALA A 246 -38.41 -3.81 -14.87
C ALA A 246 -38.07 -5.31 -14.98
N ALA A 247 -38.99 -6.12 -15.53
CA ALA A 247 -38.81 -7.56 -15.72
C ALA A 247 -37.71 -7.93 -16.74
N ARG A 248 -37.24 -6.96 -17.54
CA ARG A 248 -36.16 -7.08 -18.52
C ARG A 248 -34.82 -6.58 -17.98
N TRP A 249 -34.77 -6.15 -16.71
CA TRP A 249 -33.54 -5.77 -16.02
C TRP A 249 -32.99 -6.88 -15.14
N LEU A 250 -31.67 -7.01 -15.15
CA LEU A 250 -30.91 -7.73 -14.13
C LEU A 250 -30.02 -6.74 -13.37
N HIS A 251 -30.14 -6.70 -12.06
CA HIS A 251 -29.23 -5.96 -11.19
C HIS A 251 -28.18 -6.89 -10.54
N ILE A 252 -26.94 -6.42 -10.46
CA ILE A 252 -25.82 -7.11 -9.82
C ILE A 252 -25.30 -6.22 -8.70
N GLY A 253 -25.31 -6.71 -7.46
CA GLY A 253 -24.83 -5.97 -6.29
C GLY A 253 -24.52 -6.85 -5.08
N ASP A 254 -23.85 -6.29 -4.07
CA ASP A 254 -23.37 -7.03 -2.89
C ASP A 254 -24.29 -6.92 -1.67
N ASP A 255 -25.09 -5.84 -1.53
CA ASP A 255 -25.88 -5.58 -0.34
C ASP A 255 -27.33 -6.09 -0.50
N PRO A 256 -27.78 -7.08 0.29
CA PRO A 256 -29.17 -7.51 0.29
C PRO A 256 -30.19 -6.38 0.56
N ALA A 257 -29.81 -5.37 1.34
CA ALA A 257 -30.67 -4.26 1.76
C ALA A 257 -30.81 -3.16 0.71
N ALA A 258 -29.74 -2.84 0.01
CA ALA A 258 -29.72 -1.81 -1.02
C ALA A 258 -30.00 -2.42 -2.41
N ASP A 259 -29.41 -3.56 -2.74
CA ASP A 259 -29.37 -4.05 -4.13
C ASP A 259 -30.39 -5.14 -4.41
N ILE A 260 -30.71 -6.01 -3.44
CA ILE A 260 -31.47 -7.24 -3.72
C ILE A 260 -32.93 -7.14 -3.33
N ARG A 261 -33.23 -6.67 -2.11
CA ARG A 261 -34.63 -6.53 -1.65
C ARG A 261 -35.38 -5.43 -2.41
N PRO A 262 -34.79 -4.24 -2.69
CA PRO A 262 -35.51 -3.19 -3.39
C PRO A 262 -35.77 -3.50 -4.86
N THR A 263 -34.78 -4.03 -5.59
CA THR A 263 -34.92 -4.45 -7.00
C THR A 263 -36.01 -5.50 -7.19
N ARG A 264 -36.01 -6.55 -6.37
CA ARG A 264 -37.04 -7.60 -6.43
C ARG A 264 -38.45 -7.08 -6.13
N ARG A 265 -38.59 -6.10 -5.24
CA ARG A 265 -39.88 -5.44 -4.96
C ARG A 265 -40.42 -4.68 -6.18
N LEU A 266 -39.53 -4.21 -7.06
CA LEU A 266 -39.89 -3.51 -8.31
C LEU A 266 -39.99 -4.47 -9.51
N GLY A 267 -39.82 -5.77 -9.32
CA GLY A 267 -39.86 -6.75 -10.41
C GLY A 267 -38.56 -6.85 -11.23
N ILE A 268 -37.47 -6.25 -10.77
CA ILE A 268 -36.12 -6.41 -11.36
C ILE A 268 -35.50 -7.72 -10.86
N SER A 269 -34.92 -8.52 -11.76
CA SER A 269 -34.11 -9.68 -11.37
C SER A 269 -32.84 -9.23 -10.68
N ALA A 270 -32.34 -9.98 -9.70
CA ALA A 270 -31.16 -9.58 -8.95
C ALA A 270 -30.25 -10.75 -8.58
N PHE A 271 -28.96 -10.62 -8.92
CA PHE A 271 -27.88 -11.50 -8.48
C PHE A 271 -27.14 -10.87 -7.31
N HIS A 272 -27.20 -11.54 -6.16
CA HIS A 272 -26.46 -11.17 -4.96
C HIS A 272 -25.03 -11.68 -5.06
N LEU A 273 -24.09 -10.78 -5.30
CA LEU A 273 -22.67 -11.08 -5.37
C LEU A 273 -22.09 -11.12 -3.95
N ARG A 274 -21.65 -12.30 -3.51
CA ARG A 274 -21.13 -12.53 -2.16
C ARG A 274 -19.73 -13.11 -2.19
N LEU A 275 -18.74 -12.24 -2.35
CA LEU A 275 -17.33 -12.62 -2.37
C LEU A 275 -16.78 -12.82 -0.96
N LYS A 276 -16.73 -14.07 -0.49
CA LYS A 276 -16.31 -14.41 0.89
C LYS A 276 -14.92 -13.88 1.25
N ALA A 277 -13.97 -13.95 0.31
CA ALA A 277 -12.60 -13.45 0.52
C ALA A 277 -12.59 -11.94 0.80
N GLU A 278 -13.36 -11.15 0.03
CA GLU A 278 -13.48 -9.70 0.24
C GLU A 278 -14.18 -9.37 1.55
N GLN A 279 -15.24 -10.10 1.92
CA GLN A 279 -15.90 -9.93 3.21
C GLN A 279 -14.94 -10.18 4.38
N THR A 280 -14.11 -11.23 4.31
CA THR A 280 -13.09 -11.52 5.33
C THR A 280 -12.04 -10.42 5.39
N ARG A 281 -11.54 -9.96 4.24
CA ARG A 281 -10.55 -8.88 4.14
C ARG A 281 -11.08 -7.57 4.74
N ARG A 282 -12.28 -7.13 4.34
CA ARG A 282 -12.93 -5.91 4.88
C ARG A 282 -13.07 -5.97 6.41
N ARG A 283 -13.55 -7.09 6.95
CA ARG A 283 -13.67 -7.29 8.40
C ARG A 283 -12.33 -7.22 9.13
N GLN A 284 -11.28 -7.76 8.53
CA GLN A 284 -9.93 -7.69 9.09
C GLN A 284 -9.42 -6.25 9.13
N ILE A 285 -9.55 -5.52 8.02
CA ILE A 285 -9.14 -4.11 7.94
C ILE A 285 -9.94 -3.26 8.93
N ALA A 286 -11.25 -3.47 9.04
CA ALA A 286 -12.10 -2.81 10.03
C ALA A 286 -11.60 -3.04 11.46
N THR A 287 -11.25 -4.28 11.77
CA THR A 287 -10.72 -4.65 13.09
C THR A 287 -9.42 -3.92 13.39
N TYR A 288 -8.54 -3.78 12.38
CA TYR A 288 -7.28 -3.05 12.54
C TYR A 288 -7.52 -1.55 12.69
N TYR A 289 -8.42 -0.98 11.90
CA TYR A 289 -8.82 0.43 11.99
C TYR A 289 -9.36 0.78 13.39
N HIS A 290 -10.33 0.03 13.92
CA HIS A 290 -10.89 0.31 15.25
C HIS A 290 -9.84 0.20 16.38
N ARG A 291 -8.78 -0.58 16.17
CA ARG A 291 -7.67 -0.73 17.11
C ARG A 291 -6.51 0.24 16.87
N SER A 292 -6.56 1.03 15.80
CA SER A 292 -5.48 1.94 15.37
C SER A 292 -5.19 3.10 16.34
N HIS A 293 -6.00 3.26 17.39
CA HIS A 293 -5.62 4.10 18.54
C HIS A 293 -4.32 3.60 19.21
N GLN A 294 -4.00 2.31 19.08
CA GLN A 294 -2.73 1.71 19.48
C GLN A 294 -1.75 1.64 18.30
N THR A 295 -0.49 2.04 18.52
CA THR A 295 0.54 2.18 17.46
C THR A 295 0.80 0.91 16.65
N LEU A 296 0.84 -0.26 17.28
CA LEU A 296 0.99 -1.55 16.57
C LEU A 296 -0.10 -1.76 15.52
N TRP A 297 -1.34 -1.40 15.85
CA TRP A 297 -2.48 -1.62 14.98
C TRP A 297 -2.60 -0.55 13.89
N ARG A 298 -1.99 0.64 14.06
CA ARG A 298 -1.81 1.60 12.96
C ARG A 298 -1.01 0.98 11.82
N GLY A 299 0.15 0.42 12.15
CA GLY A 299 0.97 -0.28 11.16
C GLY A 299 0.27 -1.49 10.54
N ALA A 300 -0.48 -2.26 11.33
CA ALA A 300 -1.26 -3.39 10.80
C ALA A 300 -2.38 -2.94 9.84
N PHE A 301 -3.06 -1.84 10.15
CA PHE A 301 -4.09 -1.24 9.30
C PHE A 301 -3.50 -0.78 7.97
N VAL A 302 -2.40 0.00 8.01
CA VAL A 302 -1.70 0.44 6.79
C VAL A 302 -1.16 -0.74 6.00
N ALA A 303 -0.59 -1.75 6.66
CA ALA A 303 -0.09 -2.95 5.98
C ALA A 303 -1.20 -3.72 5.26
N ALA A 304 -2.39 -3.83 5.87
CA ALA A 304 -3.54 -4.48 5.26
C ALA A 304 -4.12 -3.65 4.10
N ALA A 305 -4.12 -2.32 4.22
CA ALA A 305 -4.54 -1.41 3.17
C ALA A 305 -3.59 -1.48 1.96
N ALA A 306 -2.29 -1.27 2.16
CA ALA A 306 -1.26 -1.37 1.12
C ALA A 306 -1.19 -2.77 0.50
N GLY A 307 -1.28 -3.82 1.33
CA GLY A 307 -1.28 -5.21 0.87
C GLY A 307 -2.46 -5.57 -0.03
N SER A 308 -3.53 -4.76 -0.04
CA SER A 308 -4.67 -4.96 -0.93
C SER A 308 -4.37 -4.61 -2.40
N PHE A 309 -3.31 -3.83 -2.70
CA PHE A 309 -3.02 -3.32 -4.05
C PHE A 309 -1.55 -3.38 -4.50
N PRO A 310 -1.26 -3.77 -5.76
CA PRO A 310 -2.17 -4.41 -6.71
C PRO A 310 -2.77 -5.73 -6.16
N PRO A 311 -3.98 -6.10 -6.61
CA PRO A 311 -4.54 -7.41 -6.29
C PRO A 311 -3.64 -8.50 -6.89
N PRO A 312 -3.53 -9.69 -6.25
CA PRO A 312 -2.74 -10.80 -6.79
C PRO A 312 -3.16 -11.15 -8.22
N GLN A 313 -2.20 -11.39 -9.10
CA GLN A 313 -2.43 -11.78 -10.48
C GLN A 313 -2.22 -13.29 -10.68
N ALA A 314 -2.93 -13.86 -11.66
CA ALA A 314 -2.70 -15.24 -12.04
C ALA A 314 -1.27 -15.39 -12.60
N GLY A 315 -0.47 -16.28 -12.00
CA GLY A 315 0.92 -16.50 -12.39
C GLY A 315 1.96 -15.79 -11.53
N ASP A 316 1.55 -15.03 -10.52
CA ASP A 316 2.48 -14.48 -9.52
C ASP A 316 3.28 -15.61 -8.84
N SER A 317 4.60 -15.43 -8.79
CA SER A 317 5.49 -16.44 -8.19
C SER A 317 5.47 -16.36 -6.67
N PHE A 318 5.82 -17.47 -6.01
CA PHE A 318 6.02 -17.50 -4.55
C PHE A 318 6.91 -16.35 -4.06
N PHE A 319 8.00 -16.04 -4.76
CA PHE A 319 8.95 -15.02 -4.34
C PHE A 319 8.37 -13.61 -4.43
N TYR A 320 7.58 -13.34 -5.47
CA TYR A 320 6.83 -12.09 -5.57
C TYR A 320 5.88 -11.91 -4.40
N ASP A 321 5.05 -12.92 -4.10
CA ASP A 321 4.11 -12.88 -2.97
C ASP A 321 4.84 -12.76 -1.63
N TYR A 322 5.97 -13.46 -1.46
CA TYR A 322 6.76 -13.40 -0.25
C TYR A 322 7.38 -12.01 -0.04
N GLY A 323 7.98 -11.44 -1.10
CA GLY A 323 8.49 -10.08 -1.11
C GLY A 323 7.41 -9.07 -0.74
N ARG A 324 6.23 -9.20 -1.34
CA ARG A 324 5.09 -8.32 -1.13
C ARG A 324 4.48 -8.43 0.28
N THR A 325 4.22 -9.64 0.76
CA THR A 325 3.43 -9.86 1.99
C THR A 325 4.25 -9.98 3.26
N CYS A 326 5.54 -10.36 3.16
CA CYS A 326 6.39 -10.60 4.33
C CYS A 326 7.48 -9.55 4.49
N LEU A 327 8.11 -9.13 3.39
CA LEU A 327 9.26 -8.20 3.41
C LEU A 327 8.87 -6.76 3.07
N GLY A 328 7.81 -6.57 2.29
CA GLY A 328 7.38 -5.28 1.77
C GLY A 328 7.22 -4.22 2.87
N PHE A 329 6.49 -4.54 3.95
CA PHE A 329 6.24 -3.57 5.02
C PHE A 329 7.51 -3.15 5.78
N PRO A 330 8.38 -4.06 6.28
CA PRO A 330 9.69 -3.68 6.84
C PRO A 330 10.52 -2.77 5.93
N PHE A 331 10.66 -3.11 4.65
CA PHE A 331 11.45 -2.34 3.68
C PHE A 331 10.83 -0.97 3.36
N ALA A 332 9.51 -0.90 3.21
CA ALA A 332 8.80 0.35 2.98
C ALA A 332 8.92 1.30 4.18
N VAL A 333 8.80 0.78 5.42
CA VAL A 333 8.95 1.59 6.64
C VAL A 333 10.39 2.06 6.83
N PHE A 334 11.38 1.23 6.49
CA PHE A 334 12.78 1.66 6.47
C PHE A 334 12.97 2.87 5.54
N ALA A 335 12.51 2.77 4.29
CA ALA A 335 12.67 3.83 3.30
C ALA A 335 11.87 5.09 3.67
N HIS A 336 10.65 4.95 4.22
CA HIS A 336 9.88 6.07 4.76
C HIS A 336 10.64 6.79 5.88
N ARG A 337 11.22 6.03 6.81
CA ARG A 337 12.03 6.62 7.88
C ARG A 337 13.31 7.26 7.36
N LEU A 338 13.95 6.68 6.35
CA LEU A 338 15.11 7.23 5.67
C LEU A 338 14.79 8.60 5.05
N ILE A 339 13.63 8.75 4.42
CA ILE A 339 13.12 10.01 3.87
C ILE A 339 12.84 11.04 4.99
N GLU A 340 12.16 10.64 6.06
CA GLU A 340 11.92 11.56 7.18
C GLU A 340 13.23 12.00 7.86
N GLN A 341 14.18 11.08 8.02
CA GLN A 341 15.46 11.33 8.63
C GLN A 341 16.35 12.20 7.73
N SER A 342 16.36 12.00 6.41
CA SER A 342 17.14 12.82 5.48
C SER A 342 16.72 14.29 5.53
N ARG A 343 15.43 14.55 5.71
CA ARG A 343 14.87 15.90 5.85
C ARG A 343 15.18 16.57 7.20
N ARG A 344 15.21 15.80 8.29
CA ARG A 344 15.49 16.33 9.65
C ARG A 344 16.99 16.46 9.93
N GLY A 345 17.78 15.54 9.37
CA GLY A 345 19.18 15.31 9.75
C GLY A 345 20.19 16.16 9.00
N GLY A 346 19.78 17.01 8.06
CA GLY A 346 20.70 17.85 7.28
C GLY A 346 21.78 17.03 6.57
N ALA A 347 21.41 15.89 5.98
CA ALA A 347 22.33 15.15 5.11
C ALA A 347 22.54 15.97 3.84
N ASP A 348 23.78 16.13 3.40
CA ASP A 348 24.09 16.79 2.12
C ASP A 348 24.14 15.78 0.97
N ARG A 349 24.33 14.50 1.29
CA ARG A 349 24.38 13.42 0.32
C ARG A 349 24.05 12.06 0.93
N LEU A 350 23.26 11.26 0.21
CA LEU A 350 23.01 9.85 0.53
C LEU A 350 23.72 8.96 -0.50
N LEU A 351 24.62 8.10 -0.03
CA LEU A 351 25.30 7.11 -0.85
C LEU A 351 24.82 5.71 -0.50
N PHE A 352 24.06 5.10 -1.39
CA PHE A 352 23.58 3.73 -1.27
C PHE A 352 24.72 2.78 -1.62
N VAL A 353 25.17 2.02 -0.63
CA VAL A 353 26.30 1.10 -0.74
C VAL A 353 25.94 -0.07 -1.66
N ALA A 354 26.85 -0.45 -2.54
CA ALA A 354 26.56 -1.47 -3.54
C ALA A 354 26.28 -2.84 -2.95
N ARG A 355 25.60 -3.66 -3.77
CA ARG A 355 25.00 -4.95 -3.42
C ARG A 355 23.74 -4.75 -2.59
N ASP A 356 23.85 -4.27 -1.36
CA ASP A 356 22.73 -4.27 -0.41
C ASP A 356 21.91 -2.97 -0.46
N GLY A 357 22.50 -1.86 -0.91
CA GLY A 357 21.81 -0.58 -1.10
C GLY A 357 21.03 -0.45 -2.41
N PHE A 358 21.10 -1.43 -3.32
CA PHE A 358 20.44 -1.37 -4.63
C PHE A 358 18.91 -1.30 -4.51
N LEU A 359 18.31 -2.21 -3.75
CA LEU A 359 16.88 -2.16 -3.49
C LEU A 359 16.50 -0.93 -2.65
N LEU A 360 17.35 -0.55 -1.68
CA LEU A 360 17.10 0.58 -0.79
C LEU A 360 17.00 1.91 -1.55
N GLN A 361 17.86 2.12 -2.56
CA GLN A 361 17.80 3.30 -3.42
C GLN A 361 16.49 3.36 -4.21
N LYS A 362 16.10 2.24 -4.82
CA LYS A 362 14.82 2.15 -5.56
C LYS A 362 13.62 2.41 -4.66
N LEU A 363 13.65 1.90 -3.42
CA LEU A 363 12.60 2.14 -2.44
C LEU A 363 12.54 3.61 -2.01
N TYR A 364 13.70 4.25 -1.77
CA TYR A 364 13.77 5.67 -1.45
C TYR A 364 13.14 6.51 -2.56
N GLN A 365 13.53 6.28 -3.82
CA GLN A 365 12.97 6.98 -4.97
C GLN A 365 11.46 6.76 -5.10
N CYS A 366 11.02 5.49 -5.06
CA CYS A 366 9.61 5.11 -5.17
C CYS A 366 8.70 5.79 -4.12
N LEU A 367 9.22 5.96 -2.90
CA LEU A 367 8.47 6.56 -1.80
C LEU A 367 8.59 8.08 -1.74
N ALA A 368 9.73 8.66 -2.12
CA ALA A 368 9.91 10.11 -2.12
C ALA A 368 8.87 10.78 -3.01
N ASP A 369 8.68 10.25 -4.23
CA ASP A 369 7.70 10.75 -5.19
C ASP A 369 6.27 10.70 -4.63
N ARG A 370 5.90 9.60 -3.97
CA ARG A 370 4.53 9.37 -3.45
C ARG A 370 4.22 10.17 -2.20
N LEU A 371 5.21 10.38 -1.36
CA LEU A 371 5.09 11.21 -0.15
C LEU A 371 5.08 12.70 -0.48
N GLY A 372 5.28 13.08 -1.76
CA GLY A 372 5.32 14.48 -2.18
C GLY A 372 6.43 15.27 -1.49
N VAL A 373 7.52 14.59 -1.11
CA VAL A 373 8.71 15.26 -0.60
C VAL A 373 9.47 15.80 -1.80
N GLY A 374 9.70 17.13 -1.84
CA GLY A 374 10.49 17.79 -2.88
C GLY A 374 11.95 17.33 -2.87
N ASP A 375 12.83 18.05 -3.59
CA ASP A 375 14.24 17.67 -3.77
C ASP A 375 14.93 17.44 -2.42
N GLY A 376 15.10 16.16 -2.07
CA GLY A 376 15.91 15.72 -0.94
C GLY A 376 17.40 15.90 -1.24
N PRO A 377 18.29 15.47 -0.33
CA PRO A 377 19.71 15.48 -0.64
C PRO A 377 20.02 14.66 -1.90
N PRO A 378 21.01 15.08 -2.70
CA PRO A 378 21.54 14.29 -3.80
C PRO A 378 21.80 12.84 -3.37
N ILE A 379 21.25 11.90 -4.14
CA ILE A 379 21.44 10.47 -3.90
C ILE A 379 22.41 9.88 -4.93
N GLY A 380 23.22 8.91 -4.52
CA GLY A 380 24.14 8.20 -5.40
C GLY A 380 24.24 6.73 -5.06
N TYR A 381 24.56 5.91 -6.05
CA TYR A 381 24.95 4.52 -5.85
C TYR A 381 26.47 4.43 -5.77
N ALA A 382 27.00 3.87 -4.68
CA ALA A 382 28.43 3.80 -4.42
C ALA A 382 28.88 2.33 -4.38
N ALA A 383 29.74 1.94 -5.33
CA ALA A 383 30.30 0.61 -5.52
C ALA A 383 31.30 0.19 -4.43
N LEU A 384 30.93 0.34 -3.16
CA LEU A 384 31.77 0.05 -2.01
C LEU A 384 31.48 -1.37 -1.50
N SER A 385 32.53 -2.10 -1.14
CA SER A 385 32.44 -3.38 -0.45
C SER A 385 33.46 -3.42 0.69
N ARG A 386 33.32 -4.40 1.59
CA ARG A 386 34.32 -4.65 2.63
C ARG A 386 35.72 -4.93 2.03
N GLN A 387 35.77 -5.57 0.87
CA GLN A 387 37.01 -5.86 0.17
C GLN A 387 37.57 -4.62 -0.52
N SER A 388 36.75 -3.86 -1.26
CA SER A 388 37.24 -2.71 -2.02
C SER A 388 37.70 -1.56 -1.12
N THR A 389 37.15 -1.47 0.10
CA THR A 389 37.50 -0.46 1.10
C THR A 389 38.49 -0.95 2.15
N ARG A 390 38.95 -2.21 2.10
CA ARG A 390 39.90 -2.73 3.11
C ARG A 390 41.13 -1.81 3.19
N PRO A 391 41.54 -1.35 4.39
CA PRO A 391 42.69 -0.45 4.51
C PRO A 391 43.94 -1.07 3.88
N ARG A 392 44.51 -0.36 2.90
CA ARG A 392 45.70 -0.74 2.14
C ARG A 392 46.29 0.51 1.49
N ASP A 393 47.59 0.49 1.26
CA ASP A 393 48.28 1.51 0.47
C ASP A 393 48.42 1.09 -1.00
N GLY A 394 48.82 2.04 -1.86
CA GLY A 394 49.09 1.82 -3.28
C GLY A 394 47.91 2.08 -4.22
N ALA A 395 48.03 1.64 -5.47
CA ALA A 395 47.19 2.06 -6.60
C ALA A 395 45.67 1.92 -6.37
N GLN A 396 45.21 0.90 -5.63
CA GLN A 396 43.79 0.73 -5.35
C GLN A 396 43.22 1.78 -4.38
N ARG A 397 44.06 2.37 -3.51
CA ARG A 397 43.66 3.48 -2.63
C ARG A 397 43.45 4.76 -3.44
N GLU A 398 44.35 5.05 -4.37
CA GLU A 398 44.26 6.21 -5.28
C GLU A 398 43.03 6.10 -6.20
N LEU A 399 42.77 4.92 -6.76
CA LEU A 399 41.58 4.70 -7.57
C LEU A 399 40.29 4.80 -6.74
N LEU A 400 40.29 4.31 -5.48
CA LEU A 400 39.15 4.51 -4.58
C LEU A 400 38.93 5.99 -4.26
N ASP A 401 40.00 6.77 -4.07
CA ASP A 401 39.91 8.22 -3.84
C ASP A 401 39.25 8.95 -5.02
N GLU A 402 39.74 8.71 -6.24
CA GLU A 402 39.18 9.27 -7.47
C GLU A 402 37.73 8.81 -7.70
N TYR A 403 37.43 7.53 -7.42
CA TYR A 403 36.06 7.01 -7.45
C TYR A 403 35.15 7.74 -6.46
N LEU A 404 35.57 7.93 -5.21
CA LEU A 404 34.79 8.65 -4.19
C LEU A 404 34.58 10.12 -4.57
N ALA A 405 35.58 10.77 -5.17
CA ALA A 405 35.47 12.11 -5.72
C ALA A 405 34.35 12.19 -6.77
N SER A 406 34.31 11.24 -7.72
CA SER A 406 33.26 11.17 -8.76
C SER A 406 31.84 11.01 -8.18
N ARG A 407 31.72 10.52 -6.94
CA ARG A 407 30.44 10.34 -6.23
C ARG A 407 30.09 11.53 -5.33
N GLY A 408 30.91 12.59 -5.32
CA GLY A 408 30.73 13.77 -4.47
C GLY A 408 30.89 13.47 -2.98
N PHE A 409 31.80 12.54 -2.65
CA PHE A 409 32.07 12.15 -1.26
C PHE A 409 32.88 13.21 -0.49
N TRP A 410 33.80 13.90 -1.15
CA TRP A 410 34.71 14.86 -0.52
C TRP A 410 34.08 16.22 -0.31
N GLY A 411 34.35 16.85 0.83
CA GLY A 411 33.84 18.18 1.18
C GLY A 411 33.96 18.45 2.69
N ALA A 412 34.80 19.41 3.07
CA ALA A 412 34.93 19.81 4.46
C ALA A 412 33.60 20.37 4.98
N GLY A 413 33.11 19.84 6.10
CA GLY A 413 31.81 20.22 6.67
C GLY A 413 30.59 19.56 6.00
N GLN A 414 30.76 18.86 4.87
CA GLN A 414 29.69 18.11 4.23
C GLN A 414 29.33 16.88 5.07
N ARG A 415 28.02 16.62 5.22
CA ARG A 415 27.50 15.40 5.84
C ARG A 415 27.16 14.36 4.79
N VAL A 416 27.99 13.31 4.70
CA VAL A 416 27.77 12.17 3.82
C VAL A 416 27.20 11.01 4.61
N VAL A 417 26.05 10.49 4.17
CA VAL A 417 25.42 9.32 4.77
C VAL A 417 25.61 8.11 3.87
N LEU A 418 26.19 7.04 4.41
CA LEU A 418 26.16 5.72 3.79
C LEU A 418 24.86 5.00 4.15
N VAL A 419 24.13 4.55 3.14
CA VAL A 419 22.89 3.78 3.32
C VAL A 419 23.13 2.33 2.91
N ASP A 420 22.85 1.41 3.84
CA ASP A 420 23.17 -0.01 3.68
C ASP A 420 22.20 -0.89 4.51
N ILE A 421 22.07 -2.18 4.18
CA ILE A 421 21.52 -3.17 5.11
C ILE A 421 22.46 -3.35 6.32
N GLY A 422 23.77 -3.20 6.06
CA GLY A 422 24.91 -3.49 6.93
C GLY A 422 24.69 -3.35 8.43
N TRP A 423 25.06 -4.40 9.17
CA TRP A 423 24.74 -4.52 10.60
C TRP A 423 25.73 -3.87 11.56
N ARG A 424 26.94 -3.55 11.07
CA ARG A 424 28.12 -3.16 11.89
C ARG A 424 28.90 -1.96 11.36
N GLY A 425 28.57 -1.43 10.17
CA GLY A 425 29.22 -0.23 9.61
C GLY A 425 30.70 -0.37 9.21
N THR A 426 31.15 -1.58 8.85
CA THR A 426 32.56 -1.86 8.52
C THR A 426 33.10 -0.99 7.36
N ILE A 427 32.26 -0.70 6.36
CA ILE A 427 32.66 0.14 5.22
C ILE A 427 32.94 1.57 5.66
N ALA A 428 32.09 2.14 6.53
CA ALA A 428 32.32 3.47 7.07
C ALA A 428 33.64 3.57 7.85
N ASP A 429 33.96 2.57 8.67
CA ASP A 429 35.24 2.55 9.41
C ASP A 429 36.45 2.46 8.49
N ASN A 430 36.34 1.62 7.47
CA ASN A 430 37.38 1.44 6.49
C ASN A 430 37.72 2.77 5.82
N LEU A 431 36.70 3.54 5.42
CA LEU A 431 36.89 4.88 4.86
C LEU A 431 37.51 5.86 5.87
N ARG A 432 37.05 5.86 7.13
CA ARG A 432 37.65 6.70 8.19
C ARG A 432 39.13 6.35 8.42
N ARG A 433 39.49 5.07 8.43
CA ARG A 433 40.89 4.63 8.58
C ARG A 433 41.76 5.01 7.39
N LEU A 434 41.23 4.95 6.18
CA LEU A 434 41.97 5.27 4.95
C LEU A 434 42.15 6.76 4.71
N PHE A 435 41.14 7.57 5.05
CA PHE A 435 41.03 8.96 4.60
C PHE A 435 40.69 9.95 5.71
N GLY A 436 40.47 9.52 6.95
CA GLY A 436 40.02 10.39 8.04
C GLY A 436 41.01 11.47 8.47
N SER A 437 42.28 11.39 8.05
CA SER A 437 43.28 12.44 8.26
C SER A 437 43.24 13.54 7.18
N ARG A 438 42.44 13.40 6.12
CA ARG A 438 42.30 14.43 5.10
C ARG A 438 41.50 15.62 5.62
N SER A 439 41.88 16.83 5.22
CA SER A 439 41.19 18.06 5.60
C SER A 439 39.80 18.21 4.98
N ASP A 440 39.54 17.55 3.84
CA ASP A 440 38.27 17.52 3.13
C ASP A 440 37.43 16.26 3.43
N PHE A 441 37.81 15.47 4.45
CA PHE A 441 37.04 14.29 4.86
C PHE A 441 35.67 14.74 5.42
N PRO A 442 34.55 14.20 4.91
CA PRO A 442 33.23 14.63 5.33
C PRO A 442 32.88 14.15 6.74
N GLN A 443 31.82 14.74 7.32
CA GLN A 443 31.12 14.13 8.44
C GLN A 443 30.40 12.86 7.97
N LEU A 444 31.11 11.73 8.02
CA LEU A 444 30.58 10.44 7.57
C LEU A 444 29.64 9.83 8.61
N CYS A 445 28.39 9.58 8.22
CA CYS A 445 27.38 8.88 9.02
C CYS A 445 26.92 7.60 8.31
N GLY A 446 26.39 6.63 9.07
CA GLY A 446 25.82 5.40 8.52
C GLY A 446 24.37 5.22 8.93
N TRP A 447 23.47 5.13 7.95
CA TRP A 447 22.05 4.85 8.18
C TRP A 447 21.70 3.47 7.63
N TYR A 448 21.51 2.54 8.56
CA TYR A 448 21.41 1.13 8.26
C TYR A 448 19.97 0.62 8.40
N PHE A 449 19.62 -0.43 7.64
CA PHE A 449 18.35 -1.13 7.84
C PHE A 449 18.18 -1.57 9.30
N GLY A 450 19.21 -2.20 9.87
CA GLY A 450 19.29 -2.44 11.29
C GLY A 450 20.71 -2.35 11.82
N TRP A 451 20.87 -1.82 13.02
CA TRP A 451 22.18 -1.72 13.67
C TRP A 451 22.32 -2.78 14.77
N ARG A 452 23.41 -3.56 14.74
CA ARG A 452 23.67 -4.62 15.74
C ARG A 452 24.73 -4.26 16.78
N GLY A 453 25.39 -3.11 16.63
CA GLY A 453 26.51 -2.72 17.48
C GLY A 453 27.77 -3.53 17.22
N ARG A 454 28.86 -3.14 17.90
CA ARG A 454 30.17 -3.80 17.85
C ARG A 454 30.58 -4.22 19.26
N PRO A 455 31.23 -5.37 19.43
CA PRO A 455 31.84 -5.73 20.71
C PRO A 455 32.96 -4.76 21.15
N ASP A 456 33.73 -4.21 20.19
CA ASP A 456 35.02 -3.54 20.47
C ASP A 456 35.05 -2.04 20.09
N ALA A 457 33.91 -1.34 20.09
CA ALA A 457 33.89 0.07 19.69
C ALA A 457 34.38 0.98 20.83
N GLU A 458 35.68 1.25 20.87
CA GLU A 458 36.24 2.39 21.60
C GLU A 458 35.74 3.71 20.94
N HIS A 459 34.62 4.22 21.46
CA HIS A 459 34.30 5.65 21.65
C HIS A 459 34.36 6.68 20.48
N SER A 460 34.07 6.39 19.20
CA SER A 460 33.79 7.52 18.26
C SER A 460 32.82 7.30 17.10
N SER A 461 32.75 6.11 16.49
CA SER A 461 31.89 5.90 15.30
C SER A 461 30.42 5.62 15.62
N ALA A 462 30.13 5.10 16.82
CA ALA A 462 28.78 4.68 17.19
C ALA A 462 27.80 5.85 17.37
N GLU A 463 28.26 7.06 17.66
CA GLU A 463 27.37 8.22 17.85
C GLU A 463 26.63 8.64 16.58
N TRP A 464 27.24 8.40 15.41
CA TRP A 464 26.74 8.86 14.11
C TRP A 464 26.11 7.76 13.26
N ASP A 465 26.28 6.51 13.66
CA ASP A 465 25.72 5.34 13.02
C ASP A 465 24.35 5.01 13.64
N GLU A 466 23.32 4.80 12.82
CA GLU A 466 21.96 4.54 13.28
C GLU A 466 21.30 3.39 12.53
N GLY A 467 20.63 2.51 13.28
CA GLY A 467 19.69 1.55 12.71
C GLY A 467 18.29 2.15 12.59
N LEU A 468 17.82 2.37 11.36
CA LEU A 468 16.55 3.06 11.14
C LEU A 468 15.35 2.17 11.47
N LEU A 469 15.33 0.89 11.05
CA LEU A 469 14.22 0.00 11.40
C LEU A 469 14.33 -0.49 12.85
N PHE A 470 15.54 -0.86 13.27
CA PHE A 470 15.87 -1.23 14.63
C PHE A 470 17.35 -0.99 14.93
N ASP A 471 17.66 -0.76 16.20
CA ASP A 471 19.00 -0.48 16.68
C ASP A 471 19.27 -1.26 17.95
N ALA A 472 20.27 -2.13 18.00
CA ALA A 472 20.50 -3.02 19.14
C ALA A 472 20.65 -2.29 20.49
N ARG A 473 21.08 -1.02 20.47
CA ARG A 473 21.18 -0.18 21.67
C ARG A 473 19.81 0.13 22.28
N ARG A 474 18.76 0.19 21.45
CA ARG A 474 17.39 0.57 21.82
C ARG A 474 16.41 -0.61 21.71
N GLU A 475 16.62 -1.50 20.75
CA GLU A 475 15.78 -2.65 20.41
C GLU A 475 16.56 -3.98 20.31
N PRO A 476 17.25 -4.42 21.38
CA PRO A 476 18.11 -5.61 21.35
C PRO A 476 17.36 -6.89 20.94
N THR A 477 16.10 -7.04 21.34
CA THR A 477 15.28 -8.22 20.96
C THR A 477 14.98 -8.29 19.46
N VAL A 478 14.72 -7.14 18.81
CA VAL A 478 14.45 -7.12 17.36
C VAL A 478 15.73 -7.39 16.60
N SER A 479 16.84 -6.82 17.05
CA SER A 479 18.18 -7.12 16.54
C SER A 479 18.51 -8.61 16.64
N ALA A 480 18.25 -9.25 17.80
CA ALA A 480 18.46 -10.67 17.99
C ALA A 480 17.53 -11.54 17.12
N ALA A 481 16.30 -11.09 16.86
CA ALA A 481 15.35 -11.76 15.98
C ALA A 481 15.81 -11.69 14.51
N ALA A 482 16.16 -10.50 14.01
CA ALA A 482 16.71 -10.34 12.67
C ALA A 482 17.98 -11.19 12.45
N ALA A 483 18.82 -11.30 13.49
CA ALA A 483 20.04 -12.09 13.47
C ALA A 483 19.83 -13.60 13.28
N GLN A 484 18.62 -14.13 13.52
CA GLN A 484 18.31 -15.54 13.25
C GLN A 484 18.37 -15.88 11.76
N CYS A 485 18.18 -14.88 10.89
CA CYS A 485 18.21 -15.05 9.45
C CYS A 485 18.67 -13.75 8.76
N LEU A 486 19.87 -13.27 9.07
CA LEU A 486 20.47 -12.12 8.36
C LEU A 486 20.45 -12.26 6.83
N PRO A 487 20.77 -13.44 6.27
CA PRO A 487 20.87 -13.54 4.83
C PRO A 487 19.55 -13.32 4.10
N LEU A 488 18.40 -13.50 4.76
CA LEU A 488 17.10 -13.16 4.18
C LEU A 488 17.04 -11.67 3.77
N TRP A 489 17.55 -10.79 4.64
CA TRP A 489 17.52 -9.35 4.42
C TRP A 489 18.57 -8.92 3.39
N GLU A 490 19.77 -9.50 3.47
CA GLU A 490 20.88 -9.24 2.53
C GLU A 490 20.54 -9.71 1.11
N GLU A 491 20.03 -10.93 0.95
CA GLU A 491 19.65 -11.47 -0.36
C GLU A 491 18.47 -10.71 -0.96
N ALA A 492 17.45 -10.37 -0.16
CA ALA A 492 16.32 -9.57 -0.65
C ALA A 492 16.76 -8.21 -1.22
N ALA A 493 17.78 -7.59 -0.64
CA ALA A 493 18.27 -6.28 -1.08
C ALA A 493 19.37 -6.34 -2.16
N LYS A 494 19.88 -7.54 -2.46
CA LYS A 494 21.05 -7.79 -3.31
C LYS A 494 20.88 -7.29 -4.76
N ALA A 495 21.90 -6.59 -5.25
CA ALA A 495 22.02 -6.12 -6.62
C ALA A 495 22.23 -7.27 -7.63
N PRO A 496 21.84 -7.11 -8.91
CA PRO A 496 22.05 -8.13 -9.93
C PRO A 496 23.52 -8.28 -10.36
N HIS A 497 24.41 -7.34 -10.04
CA HIS A 497 25.85 -7.43 -10.31
C HIS A 497 26.62 -8.11 -9.16
N GLY A 498 27.87 -8.50 -9.40
CA GLY A 498 28.73 -9.12 -8.37
C GLY A 498 29.22 -8.13 -7.31
N ALA A 499 29.92 -8.65 -6.29
CA ALA A 499 30.58 -7.79 -5.29
C ALA A 499 31.66 -6.92 -5.93
N THR A 500 31.85 -5.69 -5.43
CA THR A 500 32.97 -4.85 -5.89
C THR A 500 34.29 -5.39 -5.36
N LEU A 501 35.23 -5.69 -6.25
CA LEU A 501 36.56 -6.20 -5.91
C LEU A 501 37.58 -5.07 -5.76
N GLY A 502 37.40 -4.01 -6.54
CA GLY A 502 38.30 -2.87 -6.64
C GLY A 502 37.86 -1.94 -7.75
N TYR A 503 38.80 -1.16 -8.26
CA TYR A 503 38.55 -0.15 -9.28
C TYR A 503 39.61 -0.22 -10.38
N THR A 504 39.25 0.26 -11.57
CA THR A 504 40.17 0.43 -12.70
C THR A 504 39.91 1.77 -13.37
N ARG A 505 40.96 2.34 -13.96
CA ARG A 505 40.86 3.57 -14.75
C ARG A 505 40.51 3.23 -16.20
N THR A 506 39.51 3.90 -16.75
CA THR A 506 39.23 3.97 -18.19
C THR A 506 39.82 5.26 -18.75
N GLU A 507 39.67 5.53 -20.05
CA GLU A 507 40.16 6.77 -20.66
C GLU A 507 39.52 8.03 -20.03
N THR A 508 38.31 7.92 -19.47
CA THR A 508 37.51 9.07 -19.03
C THR A 508 37.21 9.09 -17.53
N GLU A 509 37.24 7.94 -16.84
CA GLU A 509 36.84 7.87 -15.43
C GLU A 509 37.39 6.63 -14.70
N VAL A 510 37.24 6.59 -13.38
CA VAL A 510 37.48 5.39 -12.59
C VAL A 510 36.18 4.63 -12.37
N VAL A 511 36.15 3.36 -12.80
CA VAL A 511 34.98 2.49 -12.72
C VAL A 511 35.21 1.32 -11.77
N PRO A 512 34.14 0.80 -11.12
CA PRO A 512 34.26 -0.38 -10.26
C PRO A 512 34.46 -1.65 -11.07
N VAL A 513 35.25 -2.57 -10.52
CA VAL A 513 35.41 -3.94 -11.02
C VAL A 513 34.56 -4.87 -10.17
N PHE A 514 33.55 -5.49 -10.78
CA PHE A 514 32.66 -6.44 -10.12
C PHE A 514 33.10 -7.89 -10.33
N ALA A 515 32.83 -8.74 -9.33
CA ALA A 515 33.01 -10.17 -9.44
C ALA A 515 32.16 -10.76 -10.59
N ASP A 516 32.81 -11.47 -11.50
CA ASP A 516 32.17 -12.18 -12.62
C ASP A 516 31.90 -13.67 -12.29
N SER A 517 31.34 -14.43 -13.23
CA SER A 517 30.99 -15.85 -13.04
C SER A 517 32.16 -16.75 -12.66
N ARG A 518 33.41 -16.33 -12.87
CA ARG A 518 34.61 -17.08 -12.51
C ARG A 518 34.93 -16.96 -11.01
N HIS A 519 34.36 -15.97 -10.33
CA HIS A 519 34.54 -15.76 -8.90
C HIS A 519 33.67 -16.73 -8.08
N ALA A 520 34.27 -17.29 -7.02
CA ALA A 520 33.62 -18.26 -6.15
C ALA A 520 32.28 -17.76 -5.62
N GLY A 521 31.25 -18.60 -5.74
CA GLY A 521 29.88 -18.27 -5.32
C GLY A 521 29.08 -17.43 -6.31
N ARG A 522 29.70 -16.72 -7.27
CA ARG A 522 28.95 -15.86 -8.20
C ARG A 522 27.96 -16.64 -9.08
N ALA A 523 28.33 -17.84 -9.52
CA ALA A 523 27.43 -18.71 -10.29
C ALA A 523 26.14 -19.06 -9.50
N ALA A 524 26.27 -19.33 -8.20
CA ALA A 524 25.13 -19.59 -7.31
C ALA A 524 24.24 -18.34 -7.16
N GLU A 525 24.84 -17.15 -7.04
CA GLU A 525 24.06 -15.89 -7.01
C GLU A 525 23.25 -15.69 -8.29
N ILE A 526 23.86 -15.94 -9.46
CA ILE A 526 23.20 -15.82 -10.76
C ILE A 526 21.99 -16.75 -10.84
N GLN A 527 22.09 -17.97 -10.30
CA GLN A 527 20.98 -18.91 -10.26
C GLN A 527 19.80 -18.41 -9.41
N SER A 528 20.05 -17.65 -8.34
CA SER A 528 19.01 -17.08 -7.48
C SER A 528 18.39 -15.78 -8.02
N GLN A 529 18.96 -15.16 -9.07
CA GLN A 529 18.51 -13.86 -9.57
C GLN A 529 17.03 -13.81 -10.00
N PRO A 530 16.46 -14.80 -10.70
CA PRO A 530 15.04 -14.74 -11.07
C PRO A 530 14.11 -14.70 -9.85
N ALA A 531 14.43 -15.48 -8.81
CA ALA A 531 13.70 -15.49 -7.55
C ALA A 531 13.84 -14.15 -6.81
N LEU A 532 15.06 -13.60 -6.74
CA LEU A 532 15.32 -12.31 -6.11
C LEU A 532 14.64 -11.15 -6.84
N ALA A 533 14.68 -11.13 -8.18
CA ALA A 533 14.02 -10.10 -8.97
C ALA A 533 12.50 -10.12 -8.76
N ALA A 534 11.88 -11.31 -8.71
CA ALA A 534 10.46 -11.43 -8.38
C ALA A 534 10.17 -10.93 -6.95
N MET A 535 11.00 -11.29 -5.97
CA MET A 535 10.88 -10.82 -4.59
C MET A 535 10.98 -9.30 -4.47
N GLN A 536 11.99 -8.71 -5.11
CA GLN A 536 12.21 -7.26 -5.13
C GLN A 536 11.05 -6.52 -5.80
N ARG A 537 10.50 -7.06 -6.90
CA ARG A 537 9.29 -6.52 -7.53
C ARG A 537 8.12 -6.50 -6.54
N GLY A 538 7.89 -7.60 -5.82
CA GLY A 538 6.86 -7.66 -4.79
C GLY A 538 7.05 -6.63 -3.67
N ILE A 539 8.30 -6.42 -3.23
CA ILE A 539 8.65 -5.39 -2.23
C ILE A 539 8.36 -3.98 -2.76
N LEU A 540 8.75 -3.68 -4.00
CA LEU A 540 8.53 -2.37 -4.62
C LEU A 540 7.05 -2.07 -4.86
N ASP A 541 6.27 -3.05 -5.33
CA ASP A 541 4.83 -2.89 -5.54
C ASP A 541 4.08 -2.69 -4.21
N PHE A 542 4.54 -3.35 -3.14
CA PHE A 542 4.04 -3.07 -1.80
C PHE A 542 4.42 -1.65 -1.34
N ALA A 543 5.67 -1.24 -1.53
CA ALA A 543 6.15 0.07 -1.13
C ALA A 543 5.42 1.21 -1.84
N ALA A 544 5.08 1.03 -3.11
CA ALA A 544 4.23 1.94 -3.87
C ALA A 544 2.87 2.13 -3.18
N ALA A 545 2.13 1.03 -2.97
CA ALA A 545 0.82 1.09 -2.33
C ALA A 545 0.88 1.57 -0.86
N TYR A 546 1.98 1.28 -0.16
CA TYR A 546 2.25 1.80 1.17
C TYR A 546 2.41 3.32 1.15
N GLY A 547 3.23 3.85 0.22
CA GLY A 547 3.45 5.29 0.05
C GLY A 547 2.16 6.04 -0.20
N ASP A 548 1.32 5.50 -1.09
CA ASP A 548 0.00 6.05 -1.35
C ASP A 548 -0.84 6.05 -0.07
N ALA A 549 -0.92 4.92 0.64
CA ALA A 549 -1.70 4.78 1.87
C ALA A 549 -1.25 5.76 2.97
N VAL A 550 0.05 5.85 3.29
CA VAL A 550 0.52 6.74 4.36
C VAL A 550 0.41 8.21 4.00
N ALA A 551 0.57 8.58 2.72
CA ALA A 551 0.52 9.96 2.28
C ALA A 551 -0.85 10.58 2.55
N TRP A 552 -1.94 9.88 2.22
CA TRP A 552 -3.28 10.41 2.46
C TRP A 552 -3.80 10.14 3.87
N MET A 553 -3.38 9.06 4.53
CA MET A 553 -3.75 8.80 5.94
C MET A 553 -3.00 9.71 6.94
N GLY A 554 -1.88 10.33 6.52
CA GLY A 554 -1.11 11.26 7.36
C GLY A 554 -0.31 10.58 8.49
N TYR A 555 0.09 9.32 8.32
CA TYR A 555 0.92 8.62 9.30
C TYR A 555 2.42 8.83 9.06
N SER A 556 3.18 8.98 10.14
CA SER A 556 4.64 9.08 10.11
C SER A 556 5.31 7.70 10.10
N SER A 557 6.61 7.64 9.79
CA SER A 557 7.38 6.40 9.91
C SER A 557 7.38 5.85 11.35
N ALA A 558 7.31 6.75 12.35
CA ALA A 558 7.27 6.39 13.76
C ALA A 558 6.00 5.61 14.15
N ASP A 559 4.85 5.92 13.53
CA ASP A 559 3.60 5.19 13.73
C ASP A 559 3.69 3.75 13.22
N MET A 560 4.55 3.51 12.22
CA MET A 560 4.63 2.26 11.47
C MET A 560 5.69 1.30 12.03
N LEU A 561 6.72 1.84 12.67
CA LEU A 561 7.84 1.09 13.24
C LEU A 561 7.42 -0.08 14.15
N PRO A 562 6.45 0.04 15.07
CA PRO A 562 6.08 -1.06 15.95
C PRO A 562 5.63 -2.32 15.19
N PHE A 563 4.82 -2.13 14.14
CA PHE A 563 4.38 -3.25 13.29
C PHE A 563 5.49 -3.75 12.37
N ALA A 564 6.33 -2.86 11.85
CA ALA A 564 7.46 -3.25 11.00
C ALA A 564 8.45 -4.14 11.74
N ARG A 565 8.73 -3.83 13.01
CA ARG A 565 9.57 -4.65 13.90
C ARG A 565 8.92 -6.00 14.21
N ALA A 566 7.59 -6.04 14.37
CA ALA A 566 6.86 -7.31 14.52
C ALA A 566 6.93 -8.16 13.24
N ALA A 567 6.86 -7.53 12.06
CA ALA A 567 7.01 -8.20 10.77
C ALA A 567 8.43 -8.76 10.57
N VAL A 568 9.48 -8.03 11.00
CA VAL A 568 10.87 -8.55 11.07
C VAL A 568 10.94 -9.82 11.90
N CYS A 569 10.38 -9.80 13.12
CA CYS A 569 10.35 -10.99 13.97
C CYS A 569 9.57 -12.16 13.34
N ARG A 570 8.45 -11.89 12.65
CA ARG A 570 7.68 -12.94 11.95
C ARG A 570 8.49 -13.55 10.81
N ALA A 571 9.15 -12.74 9.99
CA ALA A 571 9.93 -13.21 8.85
C ALA A 571 11.15 -14.02 9.30
N ALA A 572 11.87 -13.53 10.32
CA ALA A 572 13.13 -14.10 10.76
C ALA A 572 13.02 -15.20 11.83
N CYS A 573 11.94 -15.26 12.62
CA CYS A 573 11.77 -16.26 13.69
C CYS A 573 10.60 -17.23 13.47
N LEU A 574 9.58 -16.84 12.70
CA LEU A 574 8.30 -17.57 12.61
C LEU A 574 7.75 -17.75 11.18
N PRO A 575 8.53 -18.22 10.20
CA PRO A 575 8.04 -18.49 8.86
C PRO A 575 7.15 -19.72 8.84
N ARG A 576 6.30 -19.79 7.83
CA ARG A 576 5.58 -21.03 7.53
C ARG A 576 6.56 -22.07 7.01
N ARG A 577 6.28 -23.35 7.24
CA ARG A 577 7.13 -24.45 6.74
C ARG A 577 7.32 -24.39 5.22
N SER A 578 6.28 -24.02 4.48
CA SER A 578 6.33 -23.83 3.02
C SER A 578 7.25 -22.67 2.61
N GLU A 579 7.22 -21.56 3.34
CA GLU A 579 8.08 -20.39 3.07
C GLU A 579 9.55 -20.74 3.29
N ALA A 580 9.87 -21.33 4.45
CA ALA A 580 11.23 -21.74 4.78
C ALA A 580 11.80 -22.71 3.72
N ARG A 581 11.00 -23.70 3.30
CA ARG A 581 11.40 -24.66 2.27
C ARG A 581 11.72 -23.98 0.94
N ARG A 582 10.83 -23.13 0.44
CA ARG A 582 11.02 -22.42 -0.83
C ARG A 582 12.23 -21.49 -0.82
N LEU A 583 12.45 -20.78 0.30
CA LEU A 583 13.60 -19.89 0.47
C LEU A 583 14.92 -20.68 0.42
N LEU A 584 14.99 -21.80 1.15
CA LEU A 584 16.17 -22.68 1.15
C LEU A 584 16.43 -23.34 -0.22
N GLU A 585 15.36 -23.69 -0.95
CA GLU A 585 15.48 -24.35 -2.27
C GLU A 585 16.00 -23.40 -3.37
N ALA A 586 15.71 -22.09 -3.31
CA ALA A 586 16.03 -21.18 -4.41
C ALA A 586 17.14 -20.16 -4.11
N LEU A 587 17.42 -19.86 -2.83
CA LEU A 587 18.44 -18.89 -2.44
C LEU A 587 19.75 -19.63 -2.15
N HIS A 588 20.61 -19.72 -3.16
CA HIS A 588 21.93 -20.32 -3.05
C HIS A 588 22.92 -19.27 -2.55
N HIS A 589 23.43 -19.43 -1.33
CA HIS A 589 24.38 -18.48 -0.77
C HIS A 589 25.77 -18.58 -1.38
N ALA A 590 26.28 -17.41 -1.73
CA ALA A 590 27.67 -17.20 -2.11
C ALA A 590 28.43 -16.54 -0.95
N SER A 591 28.75 -17.28 0.10
CA SER A 591 29.75 -16.83 1.07
C SER A 591 31.11 -17.40 0.68
N GLY A 592 31.83 -16.64 -0.15
CA GLY A 592 33.22 -16.89 -0.55
C GLY A 592 34.26 -16.56 0.53
N ASP A 593 33.87 -16.52 1.81
CA ASP A 593 34.82 -16.51 2.93
C ASP A 593 34.07 -17.04 4.17
N ARG A 594 34.49 -18.21 4.63
CA ARG A 594 33.92 -19.04 5.71
C ARG A 594 32.62 -19.78 5.39
N SER A 595 32.68 -21.07 5.66
CA SER A 595 31.63 -22.08 5.75
C SER A 595 30.62 -21.83 6.88
N ASP A 596 30.13 -20.59 7.05
CA ASP A 596 29.15 -20.22 8.09
C ASP A 596 27.90 -19.52 7.49
N GLY A 597 27.64 -19.78 6.21
CA GLY A 597 26.44 -19.31 5.49
C GLY A 597 25.20 -20.13 5.86
N PRO A 598 24.18 -19.55 6.50
CA PRO A 598 23.11 -20.33 7.11
C PRO A 598 22.17 -21.06 6.13
N LEU A 599 21.71 -20.45 5.04
CA LEU A 599 20.70 -21.10 4.17
C LEU A 599 21.23 -22.26 3.30
N GLY A 600 22.56 -22.51 3.29
CA GLY A 600 23.19 -23.57 2.49
C GLY A 600 23.73 -24.79 3.26
N ASP A 601 23.76 -24.76 4.60
CA ASP A 601 24.19 -25.93 5.39
C ASP A 601 22.99 -26.84 5.71
N PRO A 602 22.99 -28.12 5.29
CA PRO A 602 21.93 -29.08 5.67
C PRO A 602 21.79 -29.29 7.19
N ARG A 603 22.78 -28.85 8.00
CA ARG A 603 22.73 -28.82 9.47
C ARG A 603 22.20 -27.50 10.04
N PHE A 604 22.17 -26.42 9.26
CA PHE A 604 21.59 -25.15 9.67
C PHE A 604 20.07 -25.25 9.71
N ARG A 605 19.54 -25.27 10.93
CA ARG A 605 18.11 -25.25 11.22
C ARG A 605 17.81 -23.95 11.97
N PRO A 606 17.55 -22.82 11.28
CA PRO A 606 17.23 -21.56 11.96
C PRO A 606 15.96 -21.70 12.82
N TRP A 607 15.14 -22.70 12.50
CA TRP A 607 13.82 -22.97 13.08
C TRP A 607 13.80 -24.13 14.09
N ARG A 608 14.82 -24.30 14.95
CA ARG A 608 14.75 -25.31 16.04
C ARG A 608 13.67 -24.94 17.08
N ARG A 609 13.14 -25.95 17.80
CA ARG A 609 12.23 -25.75 18.95
C ARG A 609 12.84 -24.87 20.06
N GLU A 610 14.16 -24.77 20.13
CA GLU A 610 14.88 -23.93 21.10
C GLU A 610 14.82 -22.43 20.79
N SER A 611 14.76 -22.03 19.51
CA SER A 611 14.55 -20.62 19.11
C SER A 611 13.21 -20.09 19.64
N TRP A 612 12.20 -20.96 19.68
CA TRP A 612 10.88 -20.67 20.25
C TRP A 612 10.93 -20.52 21.77
N ARG A 613 11.69 -21.38 22.47
CA ARG A 613 11.88 -21.27 23.92
C ARG A 613 12.60 -19.97 24.28
N ASN A 614 13.68 -19.62 23.59
CA ASN A 614 14.39 -18.36 23.84
C ASN A 614 13.50 -17.13 23.55
N PHE A 615 12.67 -17.16 22.50
CA PHE A 615 11.70 -16.09 22.24
C PHE A 615 10.63 -15.97 23.33
N LEU A 616 10.12 -17.10 23.86
CA LEU A 616 9.16 -17.12 24.97
C LEU A 616 9.78 -16.70 26.31
N HIS A 617 11.07 -16.99 26.53
CA HIS A 617 11.80 -16.64 27.76
C HIS A 617 12.20 -15.16 27.84
N THR A 618 12.15 -14.39 26.75
CA THR A 618 12.45 -12.94 26.79
C THR A 618 11.43 -12.09 27.55
N GLY A 619 10.35 -12.67 28.11
CA GLY A 619 9.35 -11.97 28.93
C GLY A 619 8.57 -10.85 28.23
N ALA A 620 8.89 -10.54 26.97
CA ALA A 620 8.36 -9.38 26.26
C ALA A 620 7.02 -9.70 25.58
N PRO A 621 6.02 -8.78 25.63
CA PRO A 621 4.73 -8.94 24.93
C PRO A 621 4.84 -9.07 23.40
N ARG A 622 6.04 -8.94 22.82
CA ARG A 622 6.33 -8.93 21.37
C ARG A 622 6.13 -10.27 20.68
N TRP A 623 6.16 -11.41 21.37
CA TRP A 623 5.81 -12.69 20.76
C TRP A 623 4.33 -12.76 20.35
N ARG A 624 3.45 -12.13 21.14
CA ARG A 624 2.05 -11.94 20.76
C ARG A 624 1.93 -11.02 19.55
N GLN A 625 2.79 -10.00 19.45
CA GLN A 625 2.84 -9.09 18.31
C GLN A 625 3.35 -9.78 17.03
N ALA A 626 4.33 -10.68 17.13
CA ALA A 626 4.79 -11.50 16.01
C ALA A 626 3.72 -12.51 15.57
N MET A 627 2.95 -13.08 16.49
CA MET A 627 1.75 -13.87 16.14
C MET A 627 0.71 -12.99 15.42
N LEU A 628 0.48 -11.74 15.85
CA LEU A 628 -0.42 -10.82 15.16
C LEU A 628 0.03 -10.53 13.71
N ALA A 629 1.33 -10.42 13.46
CA ALA A 629 1.89 -10.30 12.10
C ALA A 629 1.73 -11.59 11.26
N GLN A 630 1.52 -12.76 11.87
CA GLN A 630 1.15 -13.98 11.14
C GLN A 630 -0.32 -14.02 10.71
N VAL A 631 -1.20 -13.21 11.32
CA VAL A 631 -2.66 -13.24 11.10
C VAL A 631 -3.07 -12.68 9.72
N HIS A 632 -2.13 -12.34 8.83
CA HIS A 632 -2.43 -11.98 7.44
C HIS A 632 -3.23 -13.04 6.65
N ALA A 633 -3.42 -14.26 7.16
CA ALA A 633 -4.47 -15.15 6.67
C ALA A 633 -5.11 -15.98 7.81
N GLY A 634 -6.38 -15.70 8.11
CA GLY A 634 -7.34 -16.72 8.59
C GLY A 634 -7.57 -16.92 10.09
N ALA A 635 -6.79 -16.34 11.01
CA ALA A 635 -6.88 -16.72 12.44
C ALA A 635 -7.08 -15.57 13.44
N ALA A 636 -7.74 -14.48 13.04
CA ALA A 636 -8.08 -13.39 13.96
C ALA A 636 -8.95 -13.85 15.16
N TRP A 637 -9.69 -14.95 15.01
CA TRP A 637 -10.59 -15.49 16.04
C TRP A 637 -9.89 -16.23 17.19
N LEU A 638 -8.70 -16.81 16.97
CA LEU A 638 -7.93 -17.44 18.05
C LEU A 638 -7.51 -16.42 19.12
N PHE A 639 -7.40 -15.15 18.76
CA PHE A 639 -7.06 -14.09 19.71
C PHE A 639 -8.26 -13.64 20.56
N SER A 640 -9.50 -13.70 20.03
CA SER A 640 -10.71 -13.46 20.82
C SER A 640 -10.88 -14.54 21.90
N ALA A 641 -10.55 -15.80 21.59
CA ALA A 641 -10.55 -16.88 22.57
C ALA A 641 -9.45 -16.73 23.64
N PHE A 642 -8.24 -16.30 23.25
CA PHE A 642 -7.13 -16.12 24.20
C PHE A 642 -7.29 -14.92 25.14
N ASN A 643 -8.02 -13.88 24.76
CA ASN A 643 -8.37 -12.79 25.67
C ASN A 643 -9.52 -13.13 26.61
N LEU A 644 -10.47 -13.99 26.20
CA LEU A 644 -11.55 -14.46 27.09
C LEU A 644 -11.00 -15.29 28.27
N ILE A 645 -9.91 -16.03 28.07
CA ILE A 645 -9.25 -16.82 29.12
C ILE A 645 -8.54 -15.94 30.17
N ARG A 646 -8.25 -14.66 29.87
CA ARG A 646 -7.64 -13.73 30.84
C ARG A 646 -8.62 -12.90 31.64
N THR A 647 -9.87 -12.78 31.21
CA THR A 647 -10.90 -12.05 31.96
C THR A 647 -11.59 -12.93 33.01
N VAL A 648 -11.31 -14.24 33.05
CA VAL A 648 -11.85 -15.20 34.04
C VAL A 648 -10.81 -15.56 35.11
N GLN A 649 -9.61 -14.97 35.09
CA GLN A 649 -8.56 -15.20 36.10
C GLN A 649 -7.92 -13.89 36.62
N ARG A 650 -8.71 -12.82 36.74
CA ARG A 650 -8.36 -11.65 37.55
C ARG A 650 -9.52 -11.24 38.42
#